data_AF-A0A927ID07-F1
#
_entry.id   AF-A0A927ID07-F1
#
_cell.length_a   1.000
_cell.length_b   1.000
_cell.length_c   1.000
_cell.angle_alpha   90.00
_cell.angle_beta   90.00
_cell.angle_gamma   90.00
#
_symmetry.space_group_name_H-M   'P 1'
#
loop_
_entity.id
_entity.type
_entity.pdbx_description
1 polymer ?
#
loop_
_entity_poly.entity_id
_entity_poly.type
_entity_poly.pdbx_seq_one_letter_code
_entity_poly.pdbx_strand_id
1 'polypeptide(L)'
;MSRRHTPHVPGPPRPPAPARRRRAAVLAVLLLALAGLTGLPGLTGTAHAEQGLTAAFVSSGGGSSWTGTFIVTNGSQAAVRDWSLEFDLPDGVTLTGHTHGTAEIDGRHVTVTPAYYIAHLPAGRDTEPYSYRFQANGPITEPTGCLLNGEKCDGTPAVPPEAPADVRATDATARTVSLAWTAAPRGDFPVASYEVLRGEDVVAASATTEATVRDLQPATAYTFTVRAKDNRGNTGPPSAPVTATTVDPATDPVPPTAPSRLRAGDVTSSTVELRWDAATDDQRVAAYDVHRDGALTESLPGDTLTTTLTGLSPATAYTFTVTARDAADNASPASNTVSVTTDEAVGEGGYAKVGYFVQWGIYGRQYFVKNLDTSRAAAKLDVINYAFANIDPQNLTCLNGVTKGTTPDPQDPDQGDGAGDAEADYGRAFPAHQSVDGVADDGWGKLRGNFNQLKKLKAKHPHLKIVISLGGWTYSKYFSDAAATEASRKKFVKSCIDMYIKGDLPEYNGAGGEGVAAGIFDGIDLDWEWPGSPDGHPGNHWSPQDKDNNTALIAEFRKQLDALGGEHRLLTAFTPADPVKIDAGWDLTEIFKHLDFANVQGYDFHGAGSDNSWEPNRTGHQGNLYPDPDSPYDPDFSIDGSVRHYLDAGVSPRKLTIGFPFYGRGWQQVTAGGVNGEYQTAAGAAPGQFQEEAGTRGYHDLLTRVPNMTVHHDTESVSTYGYTGPNGQWWSFDDPWSIGRKSEYIRSKGLLGAMIWEMSGDTPDSSLMNALHNGLP
;
A
#
# COMPACT_ATOMS: atom_id res chain seq x y z
N MET A 1 28.10 -33.52 -85.27
CA MET A 1 28.22 -32.11 -84.81
C MET A 1 26.82 -31.49 -84.93
N SER A 2 26.28 -30.69 -84.01
CA SER A 2 26.58 -30.50 -82.57
C SER A 2 25.24 -30.34 -81.81
N ARG A 3 25.21 -30.34 -80.46
CA ARG A 3 23.97 -30.50 -79.68
C ARG A 3 23.34 -29.19 -79.15
N ARG A 4 22.03 -29.03 -79.41
CA ARG A 4 20.89 -28.53 -78.58
C ARG A 4 21.14 -27.37 -77.58
N HIS A 5 20.48 -26.21 -77.64
CA HIS A 5 19.03 -25.85 -77.57
C HIS A 5 18.46 -25.55 -76.16
N THR A 6 18.57 -24.27 -75.75
CA THR A 6 17.51 -23.26 -75.42
C THR A 6 16.24 -23.58 -74.58
N PRO A 7 15.61 -22.56 -73.91
CA PRO A 7 14.69 -22.73 -72.75
C PRO A 7 13.19 -22.36 -73.01
N HIS A 8 12.47 -21.87 -71.97
CA HIS A 8 11.05 -21.36 -71.90
C HIS A 8 9.93 -22.46 -71.76
N VAL A 9 8.64 -22.21 -71.43
CA VAL A 9 7.73 -21.03 -71.62
C VAL A 9 6.99 -20.51 -70.30
N PRO A 10 5.63 -20.55 -69.97
CA PRO A 10 5.00 -19.61 -68.99
C PRO A 10 4.05 -20.23 -67.89
N GLY A 11 2.99 -19.49 -67.42
CA GLY A 11 2.11 -19.73 -66.25
C GLY A 11 0.60 -20.14 -66.45
N PRO A 12 -0.34 -19.80 -65.52
CA PRO A 12 -1.59 -20.58 -65.21
C PRO A 12 -2.93 -20.01 -65.78
N PRO A 13 -4.11 -20.70 -65.66
CA PRO A 13 -5.06 -20.45 -64.53
C PRO A 13 -6.13 -21.53 -64.10
N ARG A 14 -6.42 -21.55 -62.79
CA ARG A 14 -7.72 -21.75 -62.05
C ARG A 14 -8.47 -23.13 -61.89
N PRO A 15 -9.31 -23.29 -60.80
CA PRO A 15 -9.86 -24.56 -60.21
C PRO A 15 -11.40 -24.76 -60.54
N PRO A 16 -12.31 -25.54 -59.85
CA PRO A 16 -12.32 -26.18 -58.49
C PRO A 16 -13.09 -27.53 -58.23
N ALA A 17 -13.20 -27.90 -56.93
CA ALA A 17 -14.25 -28.72 -56.25
C ALA A 17 -14.22 -30.28 -56.38
N PRO A 18 -14.88 -31.06 -55.48
CA PRO A 18 -15.72 -30.70 -54.30
C PRO A 18 -15.27 -31.32 -52.94
N ALA A 19 -16.00 -31.02 -51.86
CA ALA A 19 -15.72 -31.45 -50.48
C ALA A 19 -16.48 -32.72 -50.03
N ARG A 20 -16.05 -33.35 -48.93
CA ARG A 20 -16.86 -34.29 -48.12
C ARG A 20 -16.72 -34.03 -46.61
N ARG A 21 -17.86 -34.11 -45.92
CA ARG A 21 -17.98 -34.00 -44.45
C ARG A 21 -17.73 -35.36 -43.78
N ARG A 22 -17.28 -35.35 -42.52
CA ARG A 22 -17.87 -36.20 -41.47
C ARG A 22 -18.27 -35.33 -40.27
N ARG A 23 -19.24 -35.82 -39.50
CA ARG A 23 -19.87 -35.21 -38.32
C ARG A 23 -19.87 -36.25 -37.19
N ALA A 24 -20.24 -35.78 -35.99
CA ALA A 24 -20.54 -36.53 -34.78
C ALA A 24 -19.31 -37.07 -34.00
N ALA A 25 -19.38 -37.19 -32.68
CA ALA A 25 -20.52 -36.94 -31.78
C ALA A 25 -20.11 -36.18 -30.51
N VAL A 26 -21.08 -35.46 -29.92
CA VAL A 26 -21.07 -35.02 -28.53
C VAL A 26 -22.04 -35.93 -27.78
N LEU A 27 -21.64 -36.45 -26.62
CA LEU A 27 -22.51 -36.60 -25.44
C LEU A 27 -21.65 -36.85 -24.19
N ALA A 28 -22.18 -36.50 -23.02
CA ALA A 28 -21.56 -36.74 -21.72
C ALA A 28 -22.20 -37.95 -21.01
N VAL A 29 -21.62 -38.39 -19.86
CA VAL A 29 -22.30 -38.48 -18.55
C VAL A 29 -21.40 -39.14 -17.48
N LEU A 30 -21.34 -38.45 -16.34
CA LEU A 30 -20.97 -38.75 -14.94
C LEU A 30 -20.38 -40.12 -14.45
N LEU A 31 -19.42 -39.94 -13.52
CA LEU A 31 -19.23 -40.57 -12.19
C LEU A 31 -18.46 -41.92 -11.96
N LEU A 32 -17.64 -41.84 -10.89
CA LEU A 32 -17.27 -42.83 -9.86
C LEU A 32 -16.60 -44.18 -10.22
N ALA A 33 -15.32 -44.31 -9.81
CA ALA A 33 -14.86 -45.38 -8.89
C ALA A 33 -13.48 -45.04 -8.26
N LEU A 34 -13.22 -45.53 -7.04
CA LEU A 34 -11.89 -45.54 -6.40
C LEU A 34 -11.08 -46.76 -6.84
N ALA A 35 -9.74 -46.66 -6.85
CA ALA A 35 -8.81 -47.52 -6.07
C ALA A 35 -7.41 -47.69 -6.71
N GLY A 36 -6.36 -47.67 -5.86
CA GLY A 36 -4.97 -47.99 -6.21
C GLY A 36 -4.14 -46.79 -6.70
N LEU A 37 -2.86 -46.64 -6.35
CA LEU A 37 -1.95 -47.57 -5.66
C LEU A 37 -1.42 -47.08 -4.31
N THR A 38 -0.97 -48.03 -3.51
CA THR A 38 -0.37 -47.90 -2.17
C THR A 38 1.12 -47.58 -2.20
N GLY A 39 1.61 -46.90 -1.16
CA GLY A 39 2.85 -47.35 -0.50
C GLY A 39 4.06 -46.42 -0.50
N LEU A 40 4.03 -45.39 0.36
CA LEU A 40 5.23 -44.89 1.05
C LEU A 40 4.91 -44.77 2.56
N PRO A 41 5.80 -45.21 3.47
CA PRO A 41 5.52 -45.17 4.90
C PRO A 41 5.90 -43.82 5.53
N GLY A 42 5.07 -43.38 6.48
CA GLY A 42 5.53 -42.57 7.63
C GLY A 42 6.22 -41.24 7.32
N LEU A 43 5.48 -40.25 6.82
CA LEU A 43 5.69 -38.88 7.30
C LEU A 43 5.08 -38.78 8.71
N THR A 44 5.80 -39.31 9.70
CA THR A 44 5.61 -38.91 11.10
C THR A 44 5.80 -37.40 11.18
N GLY A 45 5.06 -36.73 12.07
CA GLY A 45 5.11 -35.27 12.23
C GLY A 45 6.54 -34.74 12.39
N THR A 46 6.74 -33.48 12.00
CA THR A 46 8.04 -32.79 12.05
C THR A 46 8.67 -32.90 13.43
N ALA A 47 9.59 -33.85 13.57
CA ALA A 47 10.42 -33.94 14.76
C ALA A 47 11.21 -32.64 14.85
N HIS A 48 10.92 -31.83 15.88
CA HIS A 48 11.77 -30.70 16.21
C HIS A 48 13.16 -31.27 16.46
N ALA A 49 14.12 -30.91 15.60
CA ALA A 49 15.51 -31.23 15.81
C ALA A 49 15.99 -30.40 17.00
N GLU A 50 15.85 -31.00 18.19
CA GLU A 50 16.28 -30.54 19.49
C GLU A 50 17.51 -29.64 19.37
N GLN A 51 17.33 -28.32 19.56
CA GLN A 51 18.39 -27.32 19.34
C GLN A 51 19.61 -27.56 20.25
N GLY A 52 19.46 -28.41 21.28
CA GLY A 52 20.53 -28.87 22.15
C GLY A 52 21.16 -27.77 23.01
N LEU A 53 20.59 -26.56 22.98
CA LEU A 53 20.96 -25.49 23.88
C LEU A 53 20.33 -25.72 25.26
N THR A 54 21.12 -25.48 26.30
CA THR A 54 20.66 -25.38 27.70
C THR A 54 21.32 -24.17 28.35
N ALA A 55 20.71 -23.58 29.36
CA ALA A 55 21.28 -22.48 30.13
C ALA A 55 21.29 -22.82 31.63
N ALA A 56 22.47 -23.02 32.19
CA ALA A 56 22.63 -23.21 33.63
C ALA A 56 22.77 -21.85 34.33
N PHE A 57 21.90 -21.56 35.30
CA PHE A 57 22.02 -20.38 36.14
C PHE A 57 23.02 -20.62 37.29
N VAL A 58 23.92 -19.67 37.52
CA VAL A 58 24.75 -19.61 38.74
C VAL A 58 24.80 -18.19 39.27
N SER A 59 24.84 -18.04 40.60
CA SER A 59 24.92 -16.74 41.28
C SER A 59 26.16 -16.64 42.16
N SER A 60 26.66 -15.41 42.35
CA SER A 60 27.81 -15.12 43.22
C SER A 60 27.70 -13.72 43.85
N GLY A 61 28.33 -13.53 45.01
CA GLY A 61 28.22 -12.30 45.81
C GLY A 61 27.58 -12.55 47.17
N GLY A 62 26.99 -11.51 47.77
CA GLY A 62 26.37 -11.61 49.09
C GLY A 62 25.90 -10.26 49.62
N GLY A 63 24.83 -10.27 50.42
CA GLY A 63 24.12 -9.05 50.84
C GLY A 63 23.01 -8.70 49.85
N SER A 64 22.69 -7.40 49.74
CA SER A 64 21.60 -6.90 48.90
C SER A 64 22.00 -6.63 47.43
N SER A 65 23.17 -7.09 47.01
CA SER A 65 23.70 -6.93 45.65
C SER A 65 24.55 -8.16 45.26
N TRP A 66 24.32 -8.71 44.08
CA TRP A 66 24.90 -9.97 43.62
C TRP A 66 24.96 -10.07 42.09
N THR A 67 25.75 -11.01 41.57
CA THR A 67 25.92 -11.26 40.13
C THR A 67 25.28 -12.59 39.76
N GLY A 68 24.29 -12.57 38.85
CA GLY A 68 23.75 -13.73 38.17
C GLY A 68 24.50 -14.00 36.86
N THR A 69 24.64 -15.27 36.50
CA THR A 69 25.27 -15.75 35.26
C THR A 69 24.38 -16.81 34.62
N PHE A 70 24.13 -16.71 33.32
CA PHE A 70 23.53 -17.79 32.53
C PHE A 70 24.59 -18.39 31.61
N ILE A 71 25.03 -19.60 31.95
CA ILE A 71 26.01 -20.37 31.18
C ILE A 71 25.25 -21.16 30.11
N VAL A 72 25.15 -20.59 28.91
CA VAL A 72 24.54 -21.25 27.76
C VAL A 72 25.50 -22.30 27.19
N THR A 73 25.02 -23.53 27.01
CA THR A 73 25.76 -24.72 26.55
C THR A 73 25.07 -25.32 25.33
N ASN A 74 25.81 -25.46 24.22
CA ASN A 74 25.36 -26.14 23.00
C ASN A 74 25.81 -27.61 23.01
N GLY A 75 24.90 -28.50 23.39
CA GLY A 75 25.07 -29.96 23.31
C GLY A 75 24.81 -30.56 21.94
N SER A 76 24.36 -29.78 20.95
CA SER A 76 24.06 -30.27 19.60
C SER A 76 25.33 -30.58 18.78
N GLN A 77 25.14 -31.21 17.62
CA GLN A 77 26.21 -31.49 16.65
C GLN A 77 26.49 -30.32 15.68
N ALA A 78 25.74 -29.22 15.77
CA ALA A 78 25.87 -28.05 14.90
C ALA A 78 26.28 -26.81 15.70
N ALA A 79 26.84 -25.80 15.03
CA ALA A 79 27.11 -24.52 15.66
C ALA A 79 25.88 -23.61 15.54
N VAL A 80 25.39 -23.10 16.66
CA VAL A 80 24.25 -22.16 16.69
C VAL A 80 24.76 -20.73 16.45
N ARG A 81 23.86 -19.87 15.96
CA ARG A 81 24.05 -18.43 15.79
C ARG A 81 22.85 -17.71 16.37
N ASP A 82 23.09 -16.49 16.85
CA ASP A 82 22.08 -15.47 17.10
C ASP A 82 20.94 -15.96 18.01
N TRP A 83 21.32 -16.67 19.09
CA TRP A 83 20.40 -17.20 20.09
C TRP A 83 19.80 -16.10 20.99
N SER A 84 18.61 -16.31 21.54
CA SER A 84 17.97 -15.43 22.53
C SER A 84 17.85 -16.12 23.90
N LEU A 85 17.85 -15.34 24.97
CA LEU A 85 17.60 -15.79 26.35
C LEU A 85 16.54 -14.88 26.98
N GLU A 86 15.50 -15.47 27.56
CA GLU A 86 14.41 -14.78 28.26
C GLU A 86 14.32 -15.32 29.70
N PHE A 87 14.05 -14.50 30.72
CA PHE A 87 13.77 -14.96 32.09
C PHE A 87 13.02 -13.92 32.94
N ASP A 88 12.35 -14.36 33.99
CA ASP A 88 11.68 -13.50 34.97
C ASP A 88 12.53 -13.33 36.24
N LEU A 89 12.81 -12.08 36.62
CA LEU A 89 13.39 -11.74 37.91
C LEU A 89 12.42 -12.11 39.06
N PRO A 90 12.89 -12.64 40.19
CA PRO A 90 12.06 -12.89 41.37
C PRO A 90 11.49 -11.60 41.99
N ASP A 91 10.41 -11.71 42.76
CA ASP A 91 9.80 -10.56 43.45
C ASP A 91 10.80 -9.85 44.39
N GLY A 92 10.93 -8.54 44.24
CA GLY A 92 11.89 -7.72 45.00
C GLY A 92 13.33 -7.76 44.48
N VAL A 93 13.60 -8.37 43.32
CA VAL A 93 14.89 -8.32 42.62
C VAL A 93 14.84 -7.31 41.47
N THR A 94 15.87 -6.48 41.35
CA THR A 94 16.02 -5.50 40.25
C THR A 94 17.38 -5.65 39.59
N LEU A 95 17.42 -5.82 38.26
CA LEU A 95 18.67 -5.83 37.48
C LEU A 95 19.22 -4.40 37.38
N THR A 96 20.52 -4.22 37.68
CA THR A 96 21.18 -2.90 37.78
C THR A 96 22.38 -2.73 36.85
N GLY A 97 22.72 -3.77 36.07
CA GLY A 97 23.75 -3.72 35.04
C GLY A 97 23.97 -5.09 34.41
N HIS A 98 24.57 -5.15 33.22
CA HIS A 98 24.81 -6.41 32.51
C HIS A 98 26.10 -6.38 31.68
N THR A 99 26.60 -7.56 31.32
CA THR A 99 27.82 -7.80 30.54
C THR A 99 27.68 -9.04 29.66
N HIS A 100 28.41 -9.04 28.54
CA HIS A 100 28.39 -10.09 27.50
C HIS A 100 27.04 -10.29 26.75
N GLY A 101 26.09 -9.39 26.99
CA GLY A 101 24.87 -9.20 26.22
C GLY A 101 24.23 -7.88 26.62
N THR A 102 23.24 -7.44 25.85
CA THR A 102 22.30 -6.38 26.22
C THR A 102 21.02 -7.00 26.76
N ALA A 103 20.35 -6.31 27.67
CA ALA A 103 19.07 -6.77 28.21
C ALA A 103 18.02 -5.67 28.22
N GLU A 104 16.85 -6.01 27.70
CA GLU A 104 15.61 -5.24 27.80
C GLU A 104 14.79 -5.80 28.97
N ILE A 105 14.01 -4.94 29.64
CA ILE A 105 13.30 -5.30 30.87
C ILE A 105 11.88 -4.73 30.82
N ASP A 106 10.87 -5.60 30.90
CA ASP A 106 9.47 -5.21 31.10
C ASP A 106 8.96 -5.74 32.45
N GLY A 107 8.78 -4.83 33.41
CA GLY A 107 8.36 -5.14 34.78
C GLY A 107 9.36 -6.04 35.52
N ARG A 108 9.18 -7.36 35.44
CA ARG A 108 10.11 -8.39 35.94
C ARG A 108 10.69 -9.29 34.83
N HIS A 109 10.13 -9.26 33.63
CA HIS A 109 10.63 -10.05 32.50
C HIS A 109 11.89 -9.40 31.93
N VAL A 110 12.85 -10.23 31.51
CA VAL A 110 14.14 -9.80 30.96
C VAL A 110 14.42 -10.55 29.67
N THR A 111 14.57 -9.83 28.57
CA THR A 111 14.93 -10.37 27.26
C THR A 111 16.38 -10.00 26.97
N VAL A 112 17.20 -10.98 26.60
CA VAL A 112 18.66 -10.84 26.44
C VAL A 112 19.08 -11.12 25.01
N THR A 113 19.76 -10.15 24.40
CA THR A 113 20.50 -10.32 23.15
C THR A 113 21.97 -10.57 23.48
N PRO A 114 22.58 -11.70 23.06
CA PRO A 114 23.98 -11.98 23.32
C PRO A 114 24.91 -11.01 22.58
N ALA A 115 26.07 -10.71 23.19
CA ALA A 115 27.12 -9.99 22.47
C ALA A 115 27.65 -10.85 21.30
N TYR A 116 28.05 -10.20 20.20
CA TYR A 116 28.41 -10.85 18.93
C TYR A 116 29.45 -12.00 19.05
N TYR A 117 30.30 -11.97 20.06
CA TYR A 117 31.34 -12.97 20.31
C TYR A 117 30.87 -14.21 21.10
N ILE A 118 29.69 -14.20 21.72
CA ILE A 118 29.01 -15.40 22.25
C ILE A 118 27.75 -15.78 21.46
N ALA A 119 27.21 -14.88 20.63
CA ALA A 119 26.06 -15.14 19.76
C ALA A 119 26.31 -16.34 18.81
N HIS A 120 27.56 -16.55 18.36
CA HIS A 120 27.95 -17.77 17.66
C HIS A 120 28.54 -18.81 18.62
N LEU A 121 27.81 -19.89 18.87
CA LEU A 121 28.16 -20.93 19.83
C LEU A 121 28.44 -22.28 19.14
N PRO A 122 29.70 -22.73 19.02
CA PRO A 122 30.05 -23.99 18.35
C PRO A 122 29.44 -25.25 18.99
N ALA A 123 29.35 -26.32 18.21
CA ALA A 123 28.92 -27.65 18.68
C ALA A 123 29.79 -28.14 19.86
N GLY A 124 29.15 -28.64 20.92
CA GLY A 124 29.84 -29.13 22.12
C GLY A 124 30.66 -28.05 22.84
N ARG A 125 30.13 -26.83 22.95
CA ARG A 125 30.74 -25.70 23.68
C ARG A 125 29.71 -24.94 24.49
N ASP A 126 30.19 -24.31 25.55
CA ASP A 126 29.47 -23.33 26.34
C ASP A 126 30.02 -21.90 26.13
N THR A 127 29.43 -20.94 26.82
CA THR A 127 29.73 -19.51 26.70
C THR A 127 30.84 -19.01 27.63
N GLU A 128 31.40 -19.81 28.54
CA GLU A 128 32.48 -19.37 29.43
C GLU A 128 33.79 -19.11 28.63
N PRO A 129 34.62 -18.12 29.03
CA PRO A 129 34.52 -17.30 30.25
C PRO A 129 33.57 -16.09 30.14
N TYR A 130 32.83 -15.99 29.02
CA TYR A 130 32.08 -14.81 28.60
C TYR A 130 30.55 -15.00 28.65
N SER A 131 30.05 -15.90 29.49
CA SER A 131 28.62 -16.13 29.68
C SER A 131 27.86 -14.85 30.03
N TYR A 132 26.59 -14.76 29.64
CA TYR A 132 25.78 -13.58 29.94
C TYR A 132 25.68 -13.39 31.46
N ARG A 133 26.02 -12.19 31.93
CA ARG A 133 26.12 -11.86 33.35
C ARG A 133 25.37 -10.57 33.65
N PHE A 134 24.60 -10.58 34.73
CA PHE A 134 23.89 -9.41 35.22
C PHE A 134 24.17 -9.16 36.70
N GLN A 135 24.23 -7.89 37.09
CA GLN A 135 24.17 -7.50 38.49
C GLN A 135 22.72 -7.24 38.87
N ALA A 136 22.33 -7.73 40.04
CA ALA A 136 21.01 -7.53 40.61
C ALA A 136 21.11 -7.08 42.06
N ASN A 137 20.17 -6.23 42.46
CA ASN A 137 19.92 -5.90 43.86
C ASN A 137 18.63 -6.59 44.32
N GLY A 138 18.59 -7.00 45.59
CA GLY A 138 17.48 -7.77 46.17
C GLY A 138 17.94 -9.10 46.81
N PRO A 139 17.02 -10.02 47.15
CA PRO A 139 17.38 -11.35 47.61
C PRO A 139 18.13 -12.15 46.53
N ILE A 140 19.03 -13.04 46.94
CA ILE A 140 19.65 -14.02 46.02
C ILE A 140 18.61 -15.13 45.80
N THR A 141 18.04 -15.18 44.61
CA THR A 141 17.04 -16.17 44.21
C THR A 141 17.18 -16.41 42.71
N GLU A 142 17.00 -17.66 42.29
CA GLU A 142 17.10 -18.08 40.89
C GLU A 142 15.94 -17.49 40.05
N PRO A 143 16.21 -16.92 38.86
CA PRO A 143 15.16 -16.46 37.97
C PRO A 143 14.22 -17.58 37.53
N THR A 144 12.94 -17.25 37.36
CA THR A 144 11.91 -18.17 36.86
C THR A 144 11.68 -17.98 35.37
N GLY A 145 10.88 -18.83 34.72
CA GLY A 145 10.45 -18.61 33.33
C GLY A 145 11.58 -18.58 32.31
N CYS A 146 12.72 -19.21 32.60
CA CYS A 146 13.90 -19.16 31.73
C CYS A 146 13.65 -19.89 30.41
N LEU A 147 13.71 -19.16 29.29
CA LEU A 147 13.64 -19.68 27.94
C LEU A 147 14.91 -19.34 27.14
N LEU A 148 15.21 -20.17 26.15
CA LEU A 148 16.41 -20.12 25.32
C LEU A 148 16.00 -20.48 23.90
N ASN A 149 16.03 -19.50 22.98
CA ASN A 149 15.34 -19.58 21.67
C ASN A 149 13.83 -19.92 21.79
N GLY A 150 13.19 -19.61 22.91
CA GLY A 150 11.79 -19.94 23.22
C GLY A 150 11.55 -21.32 23.84
N GLU A 151 12.54 -22.22 23.83
CA GLU A 151 12.52 -23.53 24.52
C GLU A 151 12.97 -23.39 25.98
N LYS A 152 12.70 -24.36 26.86
CA LYS A 152 13.12 -24.28 28.28
C LYS A 152 14.65 -24.32 28.45
N CYS A 153 15.17 -23.43 29.30
CA CYS A 153 16.61 -23.39 29.63
C CYS A 153 17.18 -24.70 30.20
N ASP A 154 16.38 -25.52 30.88
CA ASP A 154 16.83 -26.80 31.44
C ASP A 154 16.89 -27.95 30.41
N GLY A 155 16.47 -27.68 29.16
CA GLY A 155 16.40 -28.68 28.09
C GLY A 155 15.26 -29.69 28.25
N THR A 156 14.34 -29.49 29.20
CA THR A 156 13.14 -30.34 29.29
C THR A 156 12.12 -29.94 28.22
N PRO A 157 11.44 -30.90 27.56
CA PRO A 157 10.38 -30.57 26.61
C PRO A 157 9.29 -29.72 27.27
N ALA A 158 8.80 -28.71 26.55
CA ALA A 158 7.65 -27.93 26.97
C ALA A 158 6.43 -28.84 27.18
N VAL A 159 5.71 -28.62 28.28
CA VAL A 159 4.41 -29.24 28.54
C VAL A 159 3.40 -28.49 27.67
N PRO A 160 2.79 -29.13 26.65
CA PRO A 160 1.79 -28.50 25.81
C PRO A 160 0.49 -28.26 26.61
N PRO A 161 -0.46 -27.48 26.05
CA PRO A 161 -1.82 -27.40 26.57
C PRO A 161 -2.47 -28.78 26.78
N GLU A 162 -3.41 -28.86 27.73
CA GLU A 162 -4.24 -30.06 27.88
C GLU A 162 -5.31 -30.15 26.76
N ALA A 163 -6.05 -31.26 26.74
CA ALA A 163 -7.17 -31.43 25.84
C ALA A 163 -8.34 -30.48 26.20
N PRO A 164 -8.99 -29.82 25.22
CA PRO A 164 -10.25 -29.11 25.44
C PRO A 164 -11.35 -30.03 26.00
N ALA A 165 -12.13 -29.52 26.96
CA ALA A 165 -13.26 -30.22 27.57
C ALA A 165 -14.60 -29.82 26.94
N ASP A 166 -15.67 -30.55 27.25
CA ASP A 166 -17.06 -30.25 26.85
C ASP A 166 -17.30 -29.98 25.36
N VAL A 167 -16.47 -30.58 24.50
CA VAL A 167 -16.56 -30.49 23.04
C VAL A 167 -17.90 -31.07 22.59
N ARG A 168 -18.73 -30.22 21.99
CA ARG A 168 -20.11 -30.52 21.57
C ARG A 168 -20.41 -29.87 20.23
N ALA A 169 -21.27 -30.50 19.43
CA ALA A 169 -21.88 -29.81 18.30
C ALA A 169 -22.94 -28.83 18.82
N THR A 170 -22.91 -27.60 18.29
CA THR A 170 -23.87 -26.53 18.60
C THR A 170 -24.86 -26.29 17.47
N ASP A 171 -24.46 -26.53 16.23
CA ASP A 171 -25.37 -26.52 15.07
C ASP A 171 -24.89 -27.47 13.95
N ALA A 172 -25.80 -27.86 13.06
CA ALA A 172 -25.50 -28.59 11.84
C ALA A 172 -26.38 -28.13 10.67
N THR A 173 -25.79 -28.12 9.48
CA THR A 173 -26.49 -27.98 8.18
C THR A 173 -26.13 -29.17 7.28
N ALA A 174 -26.63 -29.19 6.05
CA ALA A 174 -26.23 -30.19 5.05
C ALA A 174 -24.74 -30.08 4.64
N ARG A 175 -24.07 -28.95 4.93
CA ARG A 175 -22.67 -28.66 4.52
C ARG A 175 -21.73 -28.34 5.66
N THR A 176 -22.25 -28.08 6.87
CA THR A 176 -21.45 -27.56 7.98
C THR A 176 -21.82 -28.22 9.31
N VAL A 177 -20.86 -28.22 10.24
CA VAL A 177 -21.09 -28.52 11.66
C VAL A 177 -20.37 -27.46 12.47
N SER A 178 -21.10 -26.77 13.35
CA SER A 178 -20.54 -25.86 14.35
C SER A 178 -20.27 -26.62 15.64
N LEU A 179 -19.10 -26.39 16.22
CA LEU A 179 -18.63 -26.98 17.47
C LEU A 179 -18.31 -25.88 18.48
N ALA A 180 -18.56 -26.15 19.75
CA ALA A 180 -18.10 -25.35 20.89
C ALA A 180 -17.50 -26.24 21.97
N TRP A 181 -16.62 -25.68 22.79
CA TRP A 181 -15.92 -26.39 23.87
C TRP A 181 -15.64 -25.50 25.08
N THR A 182 -15.15 -26.08 26.16
CA THR A 182 -14.59 -25.37 27.30
C THR A 182 -13.10 -25.13 27.04
N ALA A 183 -12.59 -23.94 27.38
CA ALA A 183 -11.20 -23.58 27.16
C ALA A 183 -10.24 -24.58 27.82
N ALA A 184 -9.25 -25.04 27.06
CA ALA A 184 -8.25 -25.99 27.56
C ALA A 184 -7.39 -25.39 28.69
N PRO A 185 -7.05 -26.18 29.73
CA PRO A 185 -5.96 -25.85 30.64
C PRO A 185 -4.66 -25.58 29.87
N ARG A 186 -3.98 -24.49 30.22
CA ARG A 186 -2.69 -24.15 29.61
C ARG A 186 -1.59 -25.10 30.09
N GLY A 187 -0.58 -25.31 29.25
CA GLY A 187 0.68 -25.96 29.62
C GLY A 187 1.64 -24.98 30.28
N ASP A 188 2.92 -25.07 29.94
CA ASP A 188 3.91 -24.03 30.31
C ASP A 188 3.54 -22.66 29.68
N PHE A 189 3.01 -22.68 28.45
CA PHE A 189 2.71 -21.49 27.65
C PHE A 189 1.20 -21.22 27.49
N PRO A 190 0.78 -19.96 27.26
CA PRO A 190 -0.63 -19.61 27.02
C PRO A 190 -1.19 -20.24 25.74
N VAL A 191 -2.42 -20.75 25.80
CA VAL A 191 -3.18 -21.19 24.62
C VAL A 191 -3.43 -19.99 23.70
N ALA A 192 -3.05 -20.10 22.44
CA ALA A 192 -3.25 -19.08 21.41
C ALA A 192 -4.36 -19.46 20.41
N SER A 193 -4.57 -20.75 20.17
CA SER A 193 -5.60 -21.24 19.25
C SER A 193 -6.01 -22.69 19.52
N TYR A 194 -6.99 -23.15 18.78
CA TYR A 194 -7.50 -24.51 18.76
C TYR A 194 -7.56 -25.02 17.32
N GLU A 195 -7.25 -26.30 17.14
CA GLU A 195 -7.35 -27.02 15.87
C GLU A 195 -8.44 -28.09 16.00
N VAL A 196 -9.44 -28.06 15.12
CA VAL A 196 -10.48 -29.08 15.01
C VAL A 196 -10.00 -30.15 14.03
N LEU A 197 -9.99 -31.41 14.45
CA LEU A 197 -9.49 -32.54 13.67
C LEU A 197 -10.60 -33.51 13.28
N ARG A 198 -10.48 -34.12 12.10
CA ARG A 198 -11.31 -35.23 11.61
C ARG A 198 -10.42 -36.44 11.33
N GLY A 199 -10.12 -37.20 12.37
CA GLY A 199 -8.95 -38.08 12.38
C GLY A 199 -7.71 -37.24 12.67
N GLU A 200 -6.66 -37.37 11.86
CA GLU A 200 -5.44 -36.54 11.95
C GLU A 200 -5.56 -35.21 11.16
N ASP A 201 -6.49 -35.13 10.20
CA ASP A 201 -6.69 -33.94 9.36
C ASP A 201 -7.22 -32.76 10.18
N VAL A 202 -6.51 -31.63 10.21
CA VAL A 202 -7.07 -30.36 10.71
C VAL A 202 -8.07 -29.81 9.68
N VAL A 203 -9.33 -29.70 10.08
CA VAL A 203 -10.47 -29.30 9.20
C VAL A 203 -11.06 -27.93 9.53
N ALA A 204 -10.73 -27.37 10.70
CA ALA A 204 -10.97 -25.97 11.05
C ALA A 204 -9.98 -25.54 12.15
N ALA A 205 -9.80 -24.24 12.34
CA ALA A 205 -9.03 -23.66 13.44
C ALA A 205 -9.72 -22.39 13.97
N SER A 206 -9.46 -22.04 15.23
CA SER A 206 -10.05 -20.86 15.87
C SER A 206 -9.14 -20.30 16.97
N ALA A 207 -9.16 -18.98 17.17
CA ALA A 207 -8.56 -18.32 18.33
C ALA A 207 -9.51 -18.31 19.55
N THR A 208 -10.75 -18.78 19.39
CA THR A 208 -11.80 -18.82 20.42
C THR A 208 -12.24 -20.26 20.68
N THR A 209 -13.16 -20.47 21.64
CA THR A 209 -13.65 -21.80 22.02
C THR A 209 -14.75 -22.36 21.11
N GLU A 210 -14.89 -21.83 19.89
CA GLU A 210 -15.91 -22.23 18.90
C GLU A 210 -15.32 -22.26 17.48
N ALA A 211 -15.82 -23.15 16.62
CA ALA A 211 -15.47 -23.22 15.20
C ALA A 211 -16.53 -23.94 14.36
N THR A 212 -16.65 -23.55 13.08
CA THR A 212 -17.52 -24.24 12.10
C THR A 212 -16.68 -24.99 11.07
N VAL A 213 -16.83 -26.31 11.00
CA VAL A 213 -16.30 -27.14 9.92
C VAL A 213 -17.22 -27.00 8.70
N ARG A 214 -16.63 -26.84 7.51
CA ARG A 214 -17.33 -26.57 6.24
C ARG A 214 -17.09 -27.66 5.19
N ASP A 215 -17.73 -27.52 4.04
CA ASP A 215 -17.58 -28.38 2.84
C ASP A 215 -17.85 -29.87 3.07
N LEU A 216 -18.69 -30.17 4.07
CA LEU A 216 -19.11 -31.52 4.40
C LEU A 216 -20.10 -32.06 3.35
N GLN A 217 -20.22 -33.38 3.31
CA GLN A 217 -21.27 -34.05 2.55
C GLN A 217 -22.58 -34.06 3.37
N PRO A 218 -23.75 -33.90 2.74
CA PRO A 218 -25.04 -34.01 3.43
C PRO A 218 -25.32 -35.43 3.96
N ALA A 219 -26.30 -35.55 4.86
CA ALA A 219 -26.77 -36.81 5.45
C ALA A 219 -25.65 -37.72 6.03
N THR A 220 -24.51 -37.16 6.43
CA THR A 220 -23.28 -37.89 6.73
C THR A 220 -22.85 -37.67 8.18
N ALA A 221 -22.60 -38.76 8.90
CA ALA A 221 -22.05 -38.72 10.25
C ALA A 221 -20.53 -38.48 10.21
N TYR A 222 -20.09 -37.41 10.87
CA TYR A 222 -18.70 -37.05 11.07
C TYR A 222 -18.33 -37.14 12.54
N THR A 223 -17.10 -37.55 12.83
CA THR A 223 -16.53 -37.53 14.17
C THR A 223 -15.36 -36.56 14.20
N PHE A 224 -15.38 -35.65 15.16
CA PHE A 224 -14.38 -34.60 15.35
C PHE A 224 -13.73 -34.70 16.72
N THR A 225 -12.50 -34.23 16.83
CA THR A 225 -11.85 -33.87 18.10
C THR A 225 -11.35 -32.44 18.00
N VAL A 226 -11.00 -31.83 19.12
CA VAL A 226 -10.33 -30.51 19.15
C VAL A 226 -9.07 -30.65 20.00
N ARG A 227 -7.97 -30.01 19.58
CA ARG A 227 -6.78 -29.84 20.44
C ARG A 227 -6.46 -28.35 20.58
N ALA A 228 -5.92 -27.98 21.74
CA ALA A 228 -5.39 -26.64 21.96
C ALA A 228 -3.96 -26.51 21.44
N LYS A 229 -3.55 -25.29 21.14
CA LYS A 229 -2.21 -24.93 20.66
C LYS A 229 -1.74 -23.66 21.36
N ASP A 230 -0.51 -23.67 21.86
CA ASP A 230 0.05 -22.51 22.56
C ASP A 230 0.65 -21.45 21.62
N ASN A 231 1.06 -20.32 22.19
CA ASN A 231 1.72 -19.22 21.46
C ASN A 231 3.16 -19.51 21.01
N ARG A 232 3.70 -20.71 21.27
CA ARG A 232 4.96 -21.23 20.71
C ARG A 232 4.71 -22.29 19.63
N GLY A 233 3.47 -22.77 19.49
CA GLY A 233 3.02 -23.71 18.46
C GLY A 233 2.86 -25.15 18.95
N ASN A 234 3.14 -25.46 20.22
CA ASN A 234 3.00 -26.81 20.75
C ASN A 234 1.52 -27.19 20.82
N THR A 235 1.19 -28.41 20.36
CA THR A 235 -0.18 -28.92 20.32
C THR A 235 -0.45 -29.88 21.46
N GLY A 236 -1.57 -29.68 22.14
CA GLY A 236 -2.08 -30.59 23.15
C GLY A 236 -2.62 -31.90 22.57
N PRO A 237 -2.95 -32.88 23.43
CA PRO A 237 -3.68 -34.06 23.00
C PRO A 237 -5.10 -33.68 22.51
N PRO A 238 -5.68 -34.46 21.58
CA PRO A 238 -7.06 -34.26 21.16
C PRO A 238 -8.05 -34.55 22.29
N SER A 239 -9.18 -33.85 22.25
CA SER A 239 -10.33 -34.06 23.12
C SER A 239 -10.93 -35.47 23.01
N ALA A 240 -11.86 -35.78 23.91
CA ALA A 240 -12.84 -36.83 23.63
C ALA A 240 -13.56 -36.54 22.29
N PRO A 241 -13.87 -37.56 21.48
CA PRO A 241 -14.51 -37.37 20.18
C PRO A 241 -15.99 -36.99 20.31
N VAL A 242 -16.41 -36.01 19.52
CA VAL A 242 -17.83 -35.68 19.30
C VAL A 242 -18.27 -36.19 17.93
N THR A 243 -19.44 -36.80 17.84
CA THR A 243 -20.05 -37.19 16.56
C THR A 243 -21.24 -36.28 16.26
N ALA A 244 -21.31 -35.78 15.03
CA ALA A 244 -22.40 -34.96 14.51
C ALA A 244 -22.78 -35.43 13.10
N THR A 245 -24.06 -35.34 12.75
CA THR A 245 -24.57 -35.72 11.43
C THR A 245 -25.03 -34.47 10.69
N THR A 246 -24.55 -34.26 9.48
CA THR A 246 -25.05 -33.19 8.60
C THR A 246 -26.51 -33.45 8.22
N VAL A 247 -27.27 -32.38 8.01
CA VAL A 247 -28.69 -32.47 7.61
C VAL A 247 -28.83 -33.21 6.29
N ASP A 248 -29.92 -33.96 6.13
CA ASP A 248 -30.32 -34.59 4.87
C ASP A 248 -31.28 -33.65 4.11
N PRO A 249 -30.91 -33.13 2.92
CA PRO A 249 -31.77 -32.25 2.12
C PRO A 249 -33.07 -32.92 1.66
N ALA A 250 -33.20 -34.25 1.77
CA ALA A 250 -34.47 -34.93 1.55
C ALA A 250 -35.46 -34.81 2.72
N THR A 251 -35.01 -34.34 3.90
CA THR A 251 -35.88 -34.13 5.08
C THR A 251 -36.57 -32.77 5.10
N ASP A 252 -36.00 -31.78 4.39
CA ASP A 252 -36.55 -30.43 4.27
C ASP A 252 -36.32 -29.88 2.83
N PRO A 253 -37.36 -29.89 1.98
CA PRO A 253 -37.30 -29.43 0.60
C PRO A 253 -37.92 -28.02 0.40
N VAL A 254 -38.20 -27.28 1.48
CA VAL A 254 -38.92 -25.99 1.41
C VAL A 254 -37.93 -24.85 1.64
N PRO A 255 -37.61 -24.03 0.62
CA PRO A 255 -36.67 -22.93 0.81
C PRO A 255 -37.29 -21.78 1.63
N PRO A 256 -36.47 -21.02 2.40
CA PRO A 256 -36.95 -19.85 3.11
C PRO A 256 -37.60 -18.81 2.20
N THR A 257 -38.46 -17.96 2.78
CA THR A 257 -38.92 -16.74 2.11
C THR A 257 -37.75 -15.80 1.82
N ALA A 258 -37.83 -14.99 0.76
CA ALA A 258 -36.84 -13.95 0.50
C ALA A 258 -36.67 -12.98 1.69
N PRO A 259 -35.45 -12.60 2.08
CA PRO A 259 -35.21 -11.51 3.02
C PRO A 259 -35.86 -10.22 2.51
N SER A 260 -36.50 -9.45 3.39
CA SER A 260 -37.30 -8.29 2.95
C SER A 260 -36.68 -6.97 3.37
N ARG A 261 -37.03 -5.88 2.65
CA ARG A 261 -36.66 -4.51 3.00
C ARG A 261 -35.15 -4.31 3.18
N LEU A 262 -34.33 -4.93 2.32
CA LEU A 262 -32.90 -4.64 2.27
C LEU A 262 -32.71 -3.14 2.02
N ARG A 263 -31.83 -2.51 2.81
CA ARG A 263 -31.50 -1.09 2.78
C ARG A 263 -30.04 -0.89 3.15
N ALA A 264 -29.46 0.21 2.70
CA ALA A 264 -28.21 0.71 3.26
C ALA A 264 -28.46 1.31 4.65
N GLY A 265 -27.46 1.24 5.51
CA GLY A 265 -27.31 2.05 6.72
C GLY A 265 -26.30 3.16 6.46
N ASP A 266 -25.27 3.24 7.29
CA ASP A 266 -24.17 4.19 7.08
C ASP A 266 -23.33 3.80 5.84
N VAL A 267 -22.92 4.80 5.08
CA VAL A 267 -22.04 4.68 3.90
C VAL A 267 -20.79 5.51 4.15
N THR A 268 -19.65 5.08 3.61
CA THR A 268 -18.42 5.85 3.56
C THR A 268 -17.76 5.70 2.18
N SER A 269 -16.60 6.31 1.99
CA SER A 269 -15.78 6.11 0.80
C SER A 269 -15.31 4.66 0.59
N SER A 270 -15.36 3.80 1.60
CA SER A 270 -14.83 2.44 1.54
C SER A 270 -15.70 1.36 2.20
N THR A 271 -16.85 1.74 2.76
CA THR A 271 -17.76 0.82 3.45
C THR A 271 -19.23 1.10 3.13
N VAL A 272 -20.05 0.05 3.18
CA VAL A 272 -21.52 0.16 3.17
C VAL A 272 -22.09 -0.77 4.24
N GLU A 273 -22.80 -0.22 5.22
CA GLU A 273 -23.65 -1.03 6.08
C GLU A 273 -24.90 -1.47 5.31
N LEU A 274 -25.26 -2.75 5.42
CA LEU A 274 -26.52 -3.29 4.92
C LEU A 274 -27.37 -3.77 6.09
N ARG A 275 -28.68 -3.53 6.02
CA ARG A 275 -29.69 -4.00 6.98
C ARG A 275 -30.88 -4.60 6.25
N TRP A 276 -31.40 -5.72 6.73
CA TRP A 276 -32.61 -6.36 6.18
C TRP A 276 -33.56 -6.79 7.29
N ASP A 277 -34.80 -7.11 6.92
CA ASP A 277 -35.80 -7.67 7.81
C ASP A 277 -35.89 -9.18 7.53
N ALA A 278 -35.97 -9.98 8.61
CA ALA A 278 -35.72 -11.42 8.60
C ALA A 278 -36.57 -12.22 7.59
N ALA A 279 -35.97 -13.26 7.03
CA ALA A 279 -36.67 -14.32 6.34
C ALA A 279 -37.39 -15.24 7.36
N THR A 280 -38.45 -15.90 6.90
CA THR A 280 -39.14 -16.98 7.60
C THR A 280 -39.00 -18.29 6.84
N ASP A 281 -39.02 -19.38 7.59
CA ASP A 281 -38.81 -20.76 7.15
C ASP A 281 -39.68 -21.69 8.02
N ASP A 282 -40.01 -22.91 7.58
CA ASP A 282 -40.79 -23.84 8.40
C ASP A 282 -39.97 -24.71 9.36
N GLN A 283 -38.64 -24.78 9.17
CA GLN A 283 -37.68 -25.35 10.12
C GLN A 283 -36.85 -24.25 10.80
N ARG A 284 -35.94 -23.61 10.05
CA ARG A 284 -35.14 -22.43 10.45
C ARG A 284 -34.36 -21.84 9.27
N VAL A 285 -34.19 -20.52 9.26
CA VAL A 285 -33.09 -19.88 8.53
C VAL A 285 -31.78 -20.21 9.25
N ALA A 286 -30.79 -20.76 8.53
CA ALA A 286 -29.46 -21.08 9.06
C ALA A 286 -28.40 -20.06 8.67
N ALA A 287 -28.56 -19.38 7.52
CA ALA A 287 -27.62 -18.37 7.04
C ALA A 287 -28.28 -17.26 6.19
N TYR A 288 -27.61 -16.12 6.08
CA TYR A 288 -27.85 -15.10 5.06
C TYR A 288 -26.61 -14.93 4.17
N ASP A 289 -26.81 -14.95 2.86
CA ASP A 289 -25.75 -14.80 1.86
C ASP A 289 -25.84 -13.42 1.20
N VAL A 290 -24.84 -12.59 1.44
CA VAL A 290 -24.76 -11.21 0.96
C VAL A 290 -23.99 -11.18 -0.36
N HIS A 291 -24.65 -10.66 -1.39
CA HIS A 291 -24.12 -10.59 -2.75
C HIS A 291 -23.84 -9.14 -3.13
N ARG A 292 -22.65 -8.89 -3.70
CA ARG A 292 -22.23 -7.62 -4.30
C ARG A 292 -22.09 -7.82 -5.80
N ASP A 293 -22.82 -7.04 -6.59
CA ASP A 293 -22.85 -7.10 -8.06
C ASP A 293 -23.14 -8.51 -8.62
N GLY A 294 -23.99 -9.23 -7.91
CA GLY A 294 -24.39 -10.61 -8.21
C GLY A 294 -23.41 -11.69 -7.71
N ALA A 295 -22.23 -11.33 -7.21
CA ALA A 295 -21.26 -12.26 -6.65
C ALA A 295 -21.42 -12.40 -5.13
N LEU A 296 -21.46 -13.64 -4.63
CA LEU A 296 -21.42 -13.94 -3.20
C LEU A 296 -20.16 -13.32 -2.56
N THR A 297 -20.35 -12.50 -1.52
CA THR A 297 -19.27 -11.78 -0.82
C THR A 297 -19.15 -12.24 0.63
N GLU A 298 -20.26 -12.43 1.35
CA GLU A 298 -20.28 -12.93 2.73
C GLU A 298 -21.40 -13.96 2.94
N SER A 299 -21.15 -14.95 3.81
CA SER A 299 -22.17 -15.87 4.34
C SER A 299 -22.22 -15.74 5.87
N LEU A 300 -23.31 -15.19 6.38
CA LEU A 300 -23.52 -14.79 7.77
C LEU A 300 -24.48 -15.76 8.50
N PRO A 301 -24.42 -15.89 9.83
CA PRO A 301 -25.37 -16.69 10.62
C PRO A 301 -26.84 -16.26 10.43
N GLY A 302 -27.78 -17.20 10.55
CA GLY A 302 -29.22 -16.98 10.30
C GLY A 302 -29.96 -16.06 11.28
N ASP A 303 -29.32 -15.61 12.36
CA ASP A 303 -29.79 -14.57 13.27
C ASP A 303 -29.24 -13.17 12.96
N THR A 304 -28.29 -13.07 12.03
CA THR A 304 -27.64 -11.80 11.62
C THR A 304 -28.52 -11.04 10.63
N LEU A 305 -28.88 -9.80 10.97
CA LEU A 305 -29.75 -8.92 10.15
C LEU A 305 -29.05 -7.63 9.68
N THR A 306 -27.74 -7.54 9.92
CA THR A 306 -26.88 -6.45 9.43
C THR A 306 -25.44 -6.92 9.22
N THR A 307 -24.75 -6.32 8.26
CA THR A 307 -23.28 -6.41 8.10
C THR A 307 -22.74 -5.07 7.57
N THR A 308 -21.44 -4.83 7.70
CA THR A 308 -20.74 -3.70 7.09
C THR A 308 -19.69 -4.21 6.11
N LEU A 309 -19.96 -4.06 4.82
CA LEU A 309 -19.05 -4.47 3.75
C LEU A 309 -17.89 -3.49 3.73
N THR A 310 -16.67 -4.00 3.81
CA THR A 310 -15.41 -3.22 3.75
C THR A 310 -14.64 -3.47 2.46
N GLY A 311 -13.59 -2.69 2.19
CA GLY A 311 -12.78 -2.85 0.96
C GLY A 311 -13.56 -2.50 -0.30
N LEU A 312 -14.41 -1.47 -0.21
CA LEU A 312 -15.04 -0.84 -1.35
C LEU A 312 -14.15 0.31 -1.84
N SER A 313 -14.24 0.64 -3.12
CA SER A 313 -13.56 1.81 -3.71
C SER A 313 -14.42 3.06 -3.54
N PRO A 314 -13.84 4.26 -3.35
CA PRO A 314 -14.55 5.55 -3.34
C PRO A 314 -15.26 5.86 -4.65
N ALA A 315 -16.28 6.72 -4.59
CA ALA A 315 -17.04 7.24 -5.74
C ALA A 315 -17.54 6.15 -6.71
N THR A 316 -17.81 4.94 -6.19
CA THR A 316 -18.07 3.74 -6.99
C THR A 316 -19.46 3.19 -6.69
N ALA A 317 -20.23 2.93 -7.74
CA ALA A 317 -21.58 2.38 -7.62
C ALA A 317 -21.55 0.85 -7.45
N TYR A 318 -22.19 0.36 -6.39
CA TYR A 318 -22.33 -1.05 -6.07
C TYR A 318 -23.82 -1.43 -6.00
N THR A 319 -24.11 -2.68 -6.32
CA THR A 319 -25.44 -3.29 -6.17
C THR A 319 -25.40 -4.44 -5.18
N PHE A 320 -26.39 -4.50 -4.29
CA PHE A 320 -26.46 -5.48 -3.21
C PHE A 320 -27.80 -6.22 -3.19
N THR A 321 -27.74 -7.53 -2.95
CA THR A 321 -28.90 -8.39 -2.64
C THR A 321 -28.54 -9.39 -1.54
N VAL A 322 -29.53 -9.85 -0.79
CA VAL A 322 -29.37 -10.91 0.22
C VAL A 322 -30.33 -12.06 -0.06
N THR A 323 -29.84 -13.30 0.04
CA THR A 323 -30.66 -14.52 0.09
C THR A 323 -30.56 -15.15 1.48
N ALA A 324 -31.59 -15.85 1.92
CA ALA A 324 -31.54 -16.73 3.07
C ALA A 324 -31.26 -18.18 2.62
N ARG A 325 -30.63 -18.96 3.49
CA ARG A 325 -30.55 -20.43 3.38
C ARG A 325 -31.04 -21.09 4.66
N ASP A 326 -31.70 -22.23 4.51
CA ASP A 326 -32.11 -23.11 5.60
C ASP A 326 -30.96 -24.04 6.04
N ALA A 327 -31.27 -25.01 6.91
CA ALA A 327 -30.32 -26.02 7.36
C ALA A 327 -30.08 -27.15 6.33
N ALA A 328 -30.97 -27.34 5.36
CA ALA A 328 -30.88 -28.30 4.27
C ALA A 328 -30.08 -27.82 3.05
N ASP A 329 -29.64 -26.56 3.04
CA ASP A 329 -28.92 -25.86 1.95
C ASP A 329 -29.84 -25.44 0.77
N ASN A 330 -31.17 -25.35 0.97
CA ASN A 330 -32.03 -24.68 -0.02
C ASN A 330 -31.96 -23.16 0.16
N ALA A 331 -31.93 -22.43 -0.97
CA ALA A 331 -31.81 -20.97 -0.99
C ALA A 331 -33.14 -20.29 -1.32
N SER A 332 -33.42 -19.18 -0.63
CA SER A 332 -34.55 -18.31 -0.92
C SER A 332 -34.40 -17.61 -2.28
N PRO A 333 -35.48 -17.04 -2.85
CA PRO A 333 -35.36 -15.95 -3.80
C PRO A 333 -34.60 -14.77 -3.16
N ALA A 334 -33.95 -13.93 -3.97
CA ALA A 334 -33.24 -12.77 -3.47
C ALA A 334 -34.19 -11.68 -2.93
N SER A 335 -33.67 -10.87 -2.02
CA SER A 335 -34.28 -9.62 -1.56
C SER A 335 -34.54 -8.63 -2.69
N ASN A 336 -35.16 -7.49 -2.38
CA ASN A 336 -35.02 -6.32 -3.23
C ASN A 336 -33.53 -5.98 -3.41
N THR A 337 -33.15 -5.51 -4.60
CA THR A 337 -31.83 -4.92 -4.82
C THR A 337 -31.73 -3.57 -4.10
N VAL A 338 -30.54 -3.27 -3.61
CA VAL A 338 -30.11 -1.94 -3.17
C VAL A 338 -28.98 -1.48 -4.07
N SER A 339 -29.00 -0.21 -4.49
CA SER A 339 -27.91 0.42 -5.24
C SER A 339 -27.39 1.59 -4.43
N VAL A 340 -26.08 1.63 -4.22
CA VAL A 340 -25.38 2.65 -3.42
C VAL A 340 -24.14 3.09 -4.17
N THR A 341 -23.82 4.38 -4.14
CA THR A 341 -22.50 4.89 -4.49
C THR A 341 -21.78 5.21 -3.19
N THR A 342 -20.55 4.71 -3.03
CA THR A 342 -19.65 5.09 -1.93
C THR A 342 -19.23 6.56 -2.07
N ASP A 343 -18.98 7.21 -0.95
CA ASP A 343 -18.51 8.61 -0.92
C ASP A 343 -17.21 8.78 -1.71
N GLU A 344 -16.89 10.02 -2.07
CA GLU A 344 -15.57 10.37 -2.58
C GLU A 344 -14.47 10.17 -1.53
N ALA A 345 -13.22 10.04 -1.99
CA ALA A 345 -12.04 9.81 -1.12
C ALA A 345 -11.74 10.94 -0.12
N VAL A 346 -12.51 12.04 -0.17
CA VAL A 346 -12.44 13.21 0.71
C VAL A 346 -13.77 13.51 1.42
N GLY A 347 -14.74 12.57 1.37
CA GLY A 347 -16.08 12.70 1.95
C GLY A 347 -17.15 13.16 0.95
N GLU A 348 -18.43 12.86 1.27
CA GLU A 348 -19.60 13.06 0.41
C GLU A 348 -19.64 14.47 -0.22
N GLY A 349 -19.56 14.52 -1.55
CA GLY A 349 -19.66 15.76 -2.33
C GLY A 349 -18.45 16.70 -2.24
N GLY A 350 -17.44 16.38 -1.43
CA GLY A 350 -16.24 17.20 -1.27
C GLY A 350 -15.37 17.26 -2.53
N TYR A 351 -14.66 18.37 -2.75
CA TYR A 351 -13.70 18.49 -3.85
C TYR A 351 -12.28 18.24 -3.35
N ALA A 352 -11.57 17.24 -3.87
CA ALA A 352 -10.22 16.92 -3.40
C ALA A 352 -9.21 18.01 -3.75
N LYS A 353 -8.40 18.40 -2.77
CA LYS A 353 -7.32 19.39 -2.86
C LYS A 353 -6.04 18.70 -2.41
N VAL A 354 -5.27 18.22 -3.39
CA VAL A 354 -4.10 17.34 -3.21
C VAL A 354 -2.82 18.15 -3.36
N GLY A 355 -1.96 18.21 -2.34
CA GLY A 355 -0.77 19.08 -2.35
C GLY A 355 0.54 18.31 -2.30
N TYR A 356 1.42 18.48 -3.29
CA TYR A 356 2.76 17.89 -3.25
C TYR A 356 3.71 18.69 -2.34
N PHE A 357 4.25 18.02 -1.32
CA PHE A 357 5.32 18.53 -0.47
C PHE A 357 6.63 17.81 -0.83
N VAL A 358 7.62 18.55 -1.32
CA VAL A 358 8.92 17.98 -1.73
C VAL A 358 9.90 17.87 -0.55
N GLN A 359 10.48 16.69 -0.39
CA GLN A 359 11.49 16.29 0.60
C GLN A 359 12.61 17.32 0.72
N TRP A 360 13.17 17.76 -0.42
CA TRP A 360 14.28 18.71 -0.51
C TRP A 360 13.89 20.18 -0.26
N GLY A 361 12.59 20.48 -0.05
CA GLY A 361 12.08 21.83 0.19
C GLY A 361 12.71 22.52 1.40
N ILE A 362 13.16 21.74 2.38
CA ILE A 362 13.78 22.20 3.62
C ILE A 362 15.22 22.72 3.49
N TYR A 363 15.78 22.69 2.27
CA TYR A 363 17.10 23.20 1.93
C TYR A 363 17.02 24.53 1.16
N GLY A 364 17.31 24.57 -0.14
CA GLY A 364 17.40 25.81 -0.91
C GLY A 364 16.10 26.64 -0.92
N ARG A 365 14.94 25.98 -0.94
CA ARG A 365 13.61 26.63 -0.88
C ARG A 365 13.26 27.18 0.52
N GLN A 366 13.91 26.70 1.58
CA GLN A 366 13.59 27.01 3.00
C GLN A 366 12.09 26.82 3.34
N TYR A 367 11.44 25.85 2.70
CA TYR A 367 10.02 25.53 2.88
C TYR A 367 9.89 24.26 3.71
N PHE A 368 9.31 24.39 4.91
CA PHE A 368 9.14 23.33 5.89
C PHE A 368 7.67 22.89 5.96
N VAL A 369 7.39 21.72 6.53
CA VAL A 369 6.01 21.25 6.77
C VAL A 369 5.18 22.28 7.57
N LYS A 370 5.85 23.08 8.42
CA LYS A 370 5.27 24.24 9.13
C LYS A 370 4.71 25.32 8.20
N ASN A 371 5.27 25.52 7.02
CA ASN A 371 4.81 26.54 6.09
C ASN A 371 3.35 26.28 5.67
N LEU A 372 2.99 25.01 5.41
CA LEU A 372 1.62 24.57 5.13
C LEU A 372 0.63 25.00 6.22
N ASP A 373 1.01 24.89 7.49
CA ASP A 373 0.20 25.32 8.63
C ASP A 373 0.12 26.85 8.73
N THR A 374 1.26 27.54 8.64
CA THR A 374 1.33 28.99 8.84
C THR A 374 0.71 29.81 7.70
N SER A 375 0.75 29.34 6.44
CA SER A 375 -0.02 29.92 5.33
C SER A 375 -1.51 29.52 5.35
N ARG A 376 -1.87 28.58 6.23
CA ARG A 376 -3.20 27.93 6.29
C ARG A 376 -3.53 27.15 5.01
N ALA A 377 -2.55 26.57 4.33
CA ALA A 377 -2.80 25.57 3.29
C ALA A 377 -3.27 24.24 3.90
N ALA A 378 -2.66 23.81 5.00
CA ALA A 378 -2.96 22.56 5.70
C ALA A 378 -4.42 22.42 6.21
N ALA A 379 -5.14 23.54 6.37
CA ALA A 379 -6.56 23.56 6.75
C ALA A 379 -7.52 23.62 5.54
N LYS A 380 -6.98 23.49 4.31
CA LYS A 380 -7.70 23.54 3.04
C LYS A 380 -7.30 22.40 2.09
N LEU A 381 -6.22 21.69 2.37
CA LEU A 381 -5.84 20.46 1.68
C LEU A 381 -6.65 19.31 2.27
N ASP A 382 -6.88 18.28 1.47
CA ASP A 382 -7.48 17.02 1.93
C ASP A 382 -6.42 15.90 1.96
N VAL A 383 -5.47 15.95 1.01
CA VAL A 383 -4.36 15.00 0.88
C VAL A 383 -3.03 15.74 0.68
N ILE A 384 -1.96 15.27 1.31
CA ILE A 384 -0.58 15.66 1.02
C ILE A 384 0.13 14.48 0.34
N ASN A 385 0.67 14.69 -0.86
CA ASN A 385 1.59 13.77 -1.51
C ASN A 385 3.01 14.13 -1.08
N TYR A 386 3.71 13.25 -0.37
CA TYR A 386 5.10 13.47 -0.01
C TYR A 386 6.03 12.97 -1.13
N ALA A 387 6.73 13.89 -1.78
CA ALA A 387 7.61 13.63 -2.92
C ALA A 387 9.09 13.60 -2.48
N PHE A 388 9.87 12.55 -2.72
CA PHE A 388 9.51 11.26 -3.29
C PHE A 388 10.28 10.14 -2.58
N ALA A 389 9.67 8.94 -2.54
CA ALA A 389 10.39 7.71 -2.28
C ALA A 389 10.88 7.10 -3.60
N ASN A 390 12.02 6.40 -3.53
CA ASN A 390 12.68 5.80 -4.69
C ASN A 390 12.58 4.27 -4.65
N ILE A 391 13.03 3.61 -5.72
CA ILE A 391 13.14 2.15 -5.84
C ILE A 391 14.63 1.76 -5.75
N ASP A 392 14.94 0.72 -4.97
CA ASP A 392 16.29 0.18 -4.85
C ASP A 392 16.71 -0.47 -6.19
N PRO A 393 17.81 -0.02 -6.83
CA PRO A 393 18.22 -0.44 -8.18
C PRO A 393 18.73 -1.89 -8.25
N GLN A 394 18.95 -2.55 -7.12
CA GLN A 394 19.41 -3.95 -7.03
C GLN A 394 18.35 -4.87 -6.43
N ASN A 395 17.60 -4.38 -5.46
CA ASN A 395 16.60 -5.14 -4.73
C ASN A 395 15.19 -5.05 -5.31
N LEU A 396 14.85 -4.01 -6.08
CA LEU A 396 13.49 -3.74 -6.54
C LEU A 396 12.49 -3.71 -5.36
N THR A 397 12.85 -2.91 -4.36
CA THR A 397 12.12 -2.62 -3.13
C THR A 397 12.01 -1.12 -2.93
N CYS A 398 11.06 -0.63 -2.12
CA CYS A 398 11.10 0.78 -1.71
C CYS A 398 12.44 1.10 -1.01
N LEU A 399 13.01 2.25 -1.36
CA LEU A 399 14.31 2.71 -0.88
C LEU A 399 14.14 3.88 0.10
N ASN A 400 14.78 3.75 1.26
CA ASN A 400 15.02 4.82 2.23
C ASN A 400 16.22 4.43 3.13
N GLY A 401 16.61 5.28 4.08
CA GLY A 401 17.82 5.08 4.92
C GLY A 401 19.13 5.42 4.22
N VAL A 402 19.05 6.02 3.03
CA VAL A 402 20.19 6.48 2.23
C VAL A 402 20.22 8.00 2.17
N THR A 403 21.42 8.56 1.98
CA THR A 403 21.60 9.96 1.59
C THR A 403 22.49 10.01 0.36
N LYS A 404 21.86 10.10 -0.82
CA LYS A 404 22.54 10.33 -2.10
C LYS A 404 21.70 11.36 -2.87
N GLY A 405 22.28 12.53 -3.10
CA GLY A 405 21.73 13.52 -4.01
C GLY A 405 21.88 13.09 -5.48
N THR A 406 21.06 13.68 -6.33
CA THR A 406 21.19 13.60 -7.79
C THR A 406 22.46 14.34 -8.26
N THR A 407 22.85 14.17 -9.53
CA THR A 407 23.97 14.92 -10.12
C THR A 407 23.55 16.32 -10.57
N PRO A 408 24.51 17.23 -10.85
CA PRO A 408 24.22 18.54 -11.43
C PRO A 408 23.78 18.51 -12.91
N ASP A 409 23.84 17.36 -13.60
CA ASP A 409 23.36 17.22 -14.97
C ASP A 409 21.91 16.65 -14.95
N PRO A 410 20.88 17.44 -15.29
CA PRO A 410 19.50 16.96 -15.33
C PRO A 410 19.25 15.84 -16.35
N GLN A 411 20.15 15.62 -17.32
CA GLN A 411 20.03 14.60 -18.38
C GLN A 411 20.94 13.38 -18.14
N ASP A 412 21.60 13.25 -16.98
CA ASP A 412 22.37 12.05 -16.60
C ASP A 412 21.42 10.82 -16.55
N PRO A 413 21.65 9.73 -17.32
CA PRO A 413 20.78 8.56 -17.29
C PRO A 413 20.78 7.77 -15.97
N ASP A 414 21.71 8.05 -15.05
CA ASP A 414 21.80 7.44 -13.73
C ASP A 414 21.46 8.43 -12.59
N GLN A 415 20.80 9.55 -12.92
CA GLN A 415 20.43 10.65 -12.01
C GLN A 415 19.70 10.19 -10.73
N GLY A 416 18.82 9.19 -10.85
CA GLY A 416 18.03 8.63 -9.75
C GLY A 416 18.65 7.43 -9.03
N ASP A 417 19.76 6.86 -9.51
CA ASP A 417 20.17 5.50 -9.13
C ASP A 417 20.54 5.37 -7.65
N GLY A 418 19.65 4.79 -6.84
CA GLY A 418 19.86 4.71 -5.40
C GLY A 418 19.88 6.08 -4.69
N ALA A 419 19.32 7.12 -5.31
CA ALA A 419 19.19 8.45 -4.74
C ALA A 419 18.07 8.51 -3.68
N GLY A 420 18.16 9.48 -2.77
CA GLY A 420 17.19 9.70 -1.70
C GLY A 420 17.80 10.44 -0.52
N ASP A 421 16.96 10.94 0.39
CA ASP A 421 17.40 11.76 1.53
C ASP A 421 16.72 11.42 2.86
N ALA A 422 17.27 10.40 3.53
CA ALA A 422 16.90 10.04 4.90
C ALA A 422 17.17 11.14 5.94
N GLU A 423 18.06 12.11 5.68
CA GLU A 423 18.28 13.25 6.59
C GLU A 423 17.09 14.22 6.52
N ALA A 424 16.58 14.51 5.33
CA ALA A 424 15.33 15.26 5.19
C ALA A 424 14.12 14.51 5.75
N ASP A 425 14.00 13.21 5.47
CA ASP A 425 12.83 12.41 5.89
C ASP A 425 12.74 12.26 7.41
N TYR A 426 13.77 11.72 8.07
CA TYR A 426 13.71 11.42 9.51
C TYR A 426 15.02 11.57 10.30
N GLY A 427 16.14 11.93 9.67
CA GLY A 427 17.44 12.14 10.33
C GLY A 427 17.59 13.51 11.00
N ARG A 428 17.15 14.60 10.34
CA ARG A 428 17.38 15.99 10.75
C ARG A 428 16.49 16.41 11.92
N ALA A 429 17.09 16.84 13.02
CA ALA A 429 16.35 17.46 14.12
C ALA A 429 15.92 18.90 13.77
N PHE A 430 14.62 19.23 13.89
CA PHE A 430 14.14 20.57 13.56
C PHE A 430 14.14 21.50 14.81
N PRO A 431 14.68 22.72 14.71
CA PRO A 431 14.57 23.71 15.78
C PRO A 431 13.15 24.27 15.87
N ALA A 432 12.73 24.73 17.05
CA ALA A 432 11.39 25.26 17.37
C ALA A 432 10.80 26.25 16.33
N HIS A 433 11.63 27.06 15.67
CA HIS A 433 11.15 27.97 14.63
C HIS A 433 10.76 27.27 13.32
N GLN A 434 11.36 26.12 12.98
CA GLN A 434 11.02 25.25 11.84
C GLN A 434 9.95 24.20 12.17
N SER A 435 9.81 23.78 13.44
CA SER A 435 8.84 22.76 13.85
C SER A 435 7.38 23.22 13.83
N VAL A 436 6.45 22.36 13.42
CA VAL A 436 5.01 22.64 13.25
C VAL A 436 4.33 23.06 14.57
N ASP A 437 4.67 22.36 15.65
CA ASP A 437 4.17 22.61 17.01
C ASP A 437 4.86 23.77 17.73
N GLY A 438 5.92 24.33 17.14
CA GLY A 438 6.77 25.34 17.77
C GLY A 438 7.74 24.77 18.81
N VAL A 439 7.89 23.44 18.91
CA VAL A 439 8.80 22.76 19.86
C VAL A 439 9.97 22.17 19.09
N ALA A 440 11.19 22.42 19.56
CA ALA A 440 12.38 21.82 18.98
C ALA A 440 12.36 20.29 19.15
N ASP A 441 12.72 19.56 18.11
CA ASP A 441 12.91 18.12 18.19
C ASP A 441 14.14 17.81 19.07
N ASP A 442 14.09 16.73 19.85
CA ASP A 442 15.06 16.46 20.94
C ASP A 442 16.47 16.05 20.50
N GLY A 443 16.69 15.86 19.19
CA GLY A 443 17.97 15.49 18.59
C GLY A 443 18.33 13.99 18.65
N TRP A 444 17.65 13.21 19.50
CA TRP A 444 18.01 11.80 19.78
C TRP A 444 16.87 10.82 19.52
N GLY A 445 15.63 11.30 19.45
CA GLY A 445 14.44 10.50 19.19
C GLY A 445 14.51 9.77 17.85
N LYS A 446 13.86 8.60 17.78
CA LYS A 446 13.89 7.71 16.62
C LYS A 446 13.19 8.25 15.37
N LEU A 447 12.29 9.22 15.52
CA LEU A 447 11.61 9.91 14.42
C LEU A 447 11.92 11.41 14.50
N ARG A 448 12.56 11.97 13.47
CA ARG A 448 12.83 13.41 13.33
C ARG A 448 12.40 13.84 11.91
N GLY A 449 13.04 14.85 11.33
CA GLY A 449 12.88 15.24 9.92
C GLY A 449 11.45 15.66 9.55
N ASN A 450 11.18 15.67 8.24
CA ASN A 450 9.86 15.93 7.67
C ASN A 450 8.81 14.97 8.24
N PHE A 451 9.10 13.69 8.42
CA PHE A 451 8.15 12.68 8.91
C PHE A 451 7.64 13.01 10.32
N ASN A 452 8.50 13.43 11.24
CA ASN A 452 8.07 13.94 12.55
C ASN A 452 7.18 15.18 12.43
N GLN A 453 7.52 16.11 11.52
CA GLN A 453 6.70 17.30 11.31
C GLN A 453 5.35 16.99 10.65
N LEU A 454 5.26 15.99 9.77
CA LEU A 454 4.00 15.50 9.20
C LEU A 454 3.13 14.84 10.28
N LYS A 455 3.73 14.07 11.20
CA LYS A 455 3.05 13.51 12.39
C LYS A 455 2.49 14.63 13.28
N LYS A 456 3.28 15.69 13.54
CA LYS A 456 2.85 16.92 14.23
C LYS A 456 1.76 17.67 13.47
N LEU A 457 1.77 17.66 12.14
CA LEU A 457 0.75 18.30 11.29
C LEU A 457 -0.59 17.56 11.36
N LYS A 458 -0.63 16.24 11.21
CA LYS A 458 -1.85 15.43 11.36
C LYS A 458 -2.47 15.58 12.75
N ALA A 459 -1.65 15.66 13.80
CA ALA A 459 -2.14 15.91 15.16
C ALA A 459 -2.85 17.27 15.34
N LYS A 460 -2.59 18.24 14.45
CA LYS A 460 -3.24 19.56 14.42
C LYS A 460 -4.39 19.64 13.40
N HIS A 461 -4.29 18.90 12.31
CA HIS A 461 -5.23 18.86 11.18
C HIS A 461 -5.67 17.40 10.91
N PRO A 462 -6.50 16.80 11.77
CA PRO A 462 -6.78 15.35 11.75
C PRO A 462 -7.63 14.86 10.57
N HIS A 463 -8.10 15.78 9.70
CA HIS A 463 -8.74 15.46 8.43
C HIS A 463 -7.71 15.11 7.34
N LEU A 464 -6.48 15.63 7.43
CA LEU A 464 -5.46 15.43 6.41
C LEU A 464 -5.06 13.96 6.29
N LYS A 465 -5.14 13.47 5.06
CA LYS A 465 -4.44 12.25 4.64
C LYS A 465 -3.06 12.61 4.09
N ILE A 466 -2.09 11.74 4.31
CA ILE A 466 -0.73 11.90 3.78
C ILE A 466 -0.36 10.61 3.07
N VAL A 467 0.01 10.69 1.80
CA VAL A 467 0.44 9.54 1.00
C VAL A 467 1.92 9.70 0.64
N ILE A 468 2.65 8.58 0.63
CA ILE A 468 4.03 8.58 0.11
C ILE A 468 3.95 8.45 -1.41
N SER A 469 4.51 9.41 -2.14
CA SER A 469 4.58 9.35 -3.60
C SER A 469 5.86 8.62 -4.01
N LEU A 470 5.70 7.53 -4.74
CA LEU A 470 6.79 6.71 -5.25
C LEU A 470 7.14 7.18 -6.67
N GLY A 471 8.38 7.56 -6.92
CA GLY A 471 8.85 7.94 -8.26
C GLY A 471 8.90 9.45 -8.52
N GLY A 472 8.12 9.91 -9.49
CA GLY A 472 8.35 11.15 -10.22
C GLY A 472 9.50 11.02 -11.21
N TRP A 473 9.69 12.07 -12.03
CA TRP A 473 10.58 12.15 -13.18
C TRP A 473 11.87 11.32 -13.07
N THR A 474 12.74 11.63 -12.10
CA THR A 474 14.07 11.03 -11.97
C THR A 474 14.11 9.70 -11.21
N TYR A 475 13.08 9.35 -10.42
CA TYR A 475 13.08 8.11 -9.61
C TYR A 475 12.20 7.01 -10.24
N SER A 476 11.55 7.28 -11.37
CA SER A 476 10.72 6.32 -12.10
C SER A 476 11.49 5.16 -12.74
N LYS A 477 12.82 5.24 -12.85
CA LYS A 477 13.68 4.35 -13.66
C LYS A 477 13.44 2.86 -13.49
N TYR A 478 13.22 2.38 -12.28
CA TYR A 478 13.12 0.95 -11.95
C TYR A 478 11.69 0.43 -11.78
N PHE A 479 10.66 1.23 -12.13
CA PHE A 479 9.28 0.74 -12.07
C PHE A 479 9.04 -0.42 -13.03
N SER A 480 9.55 -0.38 -14.27
CA SER A 480 9.34 -1.47 -15.24
C SER A 480 9.91 -2.80 -14.71
N ASP A 481 11.12 -2.80 -14.11
CA ASP A 481 11.72 -3.98 -13.48
C ASP A 481 10.92 -4.49 -12.27
N ALA A 482 10.53 -3.57 -11.37
CA ALA A 482 9.71 -3.91 -10.20
C ALA A 482 8.36 -4.49 -10.63
N ALA A 483 7.74 -3.91 -11.65
CA ALA A 483 6.46 -4.31 -12.21
C ALA A 483 6.54 -5.60 -13.05
N ALA A 484 7.69 -5.97 -13.60
CA ALA A 484 7.83 -7.00 -14.65
C ALA A 484 7.31 -8.41 -14.29
N THR A 485 7.32 -8.80 -13.02
CA THR A 485 6.93 -10.16 -12.59
C THR A 485 6.05 -10.15 -11.35
N GLU A 486 5.23 -11.19 -11.17
CA GLU A 486 4.42 -11.34 -9.95
C GLU A 486 5.28 -11.38 -8.67
N ALA A 487 6.48 -11.99 -8.74
CA ALA A 487 7.40 -12.09 -7.63
C ALA A 487 8.06 -10.74 -7.28
N SER A 488 8.50 -9.97 -8.28
CA SER A 488 9.06 -8.62 -8.09
C SER A 488 7.99 -7.66 -7.58
N ARG A 489 6.78 -7.67 -8.17
CA ARG A 489 5.63 -6.87 -7.70
C ARG A 489 5.33 -7.14 -6.23
N LYS A 490 5.19 -8.41 -5.84
CA LYS A 490 4.93 -8.81 -4.45
C LYS A 490 6.03 -8.36 -3.49
N LYS A 491 7.30 -8.45 -3.89
CA LYS A 491 8.46 -7.99 -3.09
C LYS A 491 8.43 -6.47 -2.92
N PHE A 492 8.25 -5.75 -4.02
CA PHE A 492 8.23 -4.28 -4.06
C PHE A 492 7.08 -3.74 -3.20
N VAL A 493 5.84 -4.12 -3.50
CA VAL A 493 4.63 -3.72 -2.76
C VAL A 493 4.77 -3.97 -1.26
N LYS A 494 5.21 -5.18 -0.86
CA LYS A 494 5.38 -5.52 0.55
C LYS A 494 6.40 -4.59 1.23
N SER A 495 7.55 -4.35 0.59
CA SER A 495 8.59 -3.49 1.16
C SER A 495 8.13 -2.03 1.35
N CYS A 496 7.31 -1.51 0.44
CA CYS A 496 6.72 -0.18 0.57
C CYS A 496 5.67 -0.11 1.69
N ILE A 497 4.86 -1.16 1.86
CA ILE A 497 3.86 -1.26 2.93
C ILE A 497 4.51 -1.42 4.31
N ASP A 498 5.56 -2.23 4.44
CA ASP A 498 6.35 -2.32 5.67
C ASP A 498 6.97 -0.95 6.00
N MET A 499 7.72 -0.36 5.06
CA MET A 499 8.48 0.87 5.29
C MET A 499 7.61 2.09 5.60
N TYR A 500 6.47 2.27 4.91
CA TYR A 500 5.67 3.51 4.99
C TYR A 500 4.33 3.35 5.71
N ILE A 501 3.63 2.21 5.58
CA ILE A 501 2.30 2.03 6.21
C ILE A 501 2.42 1.46 7.63
N LYS A 502 3.29 0.46 7.84
CA LYS A 502 3.67 0.03 9.20
C LYS A 502 4.67 1.01 9.82
N GLY A 503 5.55 1.57 9.00
CA GLY A 503 6.51 2.61 9.40
C GLY A 503 7.87 2.05 9.79
N ASP A 504 8.25 0.91 9.21
CA ASP A 504 9.47 0.16 9.50
C ASP A 504 10.67 0.81 8.78
N LEU A 505 11.16 1.91 9.35
CA LEU A 505 12.24 2.70 8.77
C LEU A 505 13.60 2.03 8.99
N PRO A 506 14.48 1.96 7.97
CA PRO A 506 15.88 1.60 8.15
C PRO A 506 16.59 2.50 9.18
N GLU A 507 17.66 2.02 9.83
CA GLU A 507 18.38 2.83 10.81
C GLU A 507 19.36 3.81 10.13
N TYR A 508 19.21 5.11 10.40
CA TYR A 508 20.00 6.19 9.81
C TYR A 508 20.26 7.30 10.84
N ASN A 509 21.52 7.70 11.04
CA ASN A 509 21.93 8.70 12.05
C ASN A 509 21.29 8.47 13.45
N GLY A 510 21.17 7.21 13.86
CA GLY A 510 20.52 6.78 15.10
C GLY A 510 18.99 6.87 15.12
N ALA A 511 18.37 7.48 14.11
CA ALA A 511 16.93 7.46 13.87
C ALA A 511 16.51 6.19 13.08
N GLY A 512 15.21 5.95 12.95
CA GLY A 512 14.65 4.73 12.34
C GLY A 512 14.47 3.56 13.32
N GLY A 513 13.81 2.50 12.84
CA GLY A 513 13.37 1.33 13.59
C GLY A 513 11.96 0.85 13.17
N GLU A 514 11.57 -0.34 13.63
CA GLU A 514 10.24 -0.94 13.42
C GLU A 514 9.12 -0.06 14.01
N GLY A 515 8.03 0.14 13.27
CA GLY A 515 6.87 0.94 13.68
C GLY A 515 7.11 2.44 13.95
N VAL A 516 8.34 2.96 13.76
CA VAL A 516 8.71 4.33 14.15
C VAL A 516 7.93 5.40 13.38
N ALA A 517 7.65 5.14 12.09
CA ALA A 517 6.82 6.00 11.25
C ALA A 517 5.32 5.63 11.23
N ALA A 518 4.86 4.71 12.09
CA ALA A 518 3.47 4.26 12.11
C ALA A 518 2.47 5.42 12.22
N GLY A 519 1.40 5.34 11.42
CA GLY A 519 0.29 6.30 11.40
C GLY A 519 0.56 7.63 10.69
N ILE A 520 1.77 7.84 10.15
CA ILE A 520 2.08 9.04 9.36
C ILE A 520 1.38 8.94 8.01
N PHE A 521 1.63 7.87 7.25
CA PHE A 521 1.07 7.68 5.92
C PHE A 521 -0.26 6.91 5.96
N ASP A 522 -1.25 7.45 5.27
CA ASP A 522 -2.59 6.89 5.08
C ASP A 522 -2.73 6.17 3.73
N GLY A 523 -1.65 6.06 2.94
CA GLY A 523 -1.69 5.45 1.62
C GLY A 523 -0.40 5.59 0.81
N ILE A 524 -0.46 5.09 -0.42
CA ILE A 524 0.60 5.12 -1.44
C ILE A 524 0.11 5.91 -2.65
N ASP A 525 0.98 6.73 -3.23
CA ASP A 525 0.78 7.38 -4.52
C ASP A 525 1.84 6.89 -5.52
N LEU A 526 1.43 6.62 -6.75
CA LEU A 526 2.28 6.03 -7.79
C LEU A 526 2.54 7.02 -8.92
N ASP A 527 3.73 7.57 -8.94
CA ASP A 527 4.17 8.59 -9.89
C ASP A 527 5.20 7.96 -10.85
N TRP A 528 4.70 7.17 -11.81
CA TRP A 528 5.55 6.48 -12.80
C TRP A 528 5.55 7.27 -14.12
N GLU A 529 6.67 7.92 -14.41
CA GLU A 529 6.94 8.69 -15.63
C GLU A 529 7.92 7.96 -16.59
N TRP A 530 7.48 7.16 -17.56
CA TRP A 530 6.10 6.77 -17.89
C TRP A 530 6.05 5.27 -18.27
N PRO A 531 5.03 4.50 -17.85
CA PRO A 531 4.89 3.11 -18.26
C PRO A 531 4.69 3.01 -19.78
N GLY A 532 5.46 2.13 -20.43
CA GLY A 532 5.27 1.79 -21.84
C GLY A 532 5.73 2.83 -22.87
N SER A 533 6.32 3.95 -22.43
CA SER A 533 6.84 5.03 -23.27
C SER A 533 8.33 5.27 -23.01
N PRO A 534 9.14 5.55 -24.05
CA PRO A 534 10.53 5.99 -23.88
C PRO A 534 10.66 7.45 -23.41
N ASP A 535 9.57 8.21 -23.35
CA ASP A 535 9.56 9.67 -23.24
C ASP A 535 9.45 10.14 -21.77
N GLY A 536 10.06 9.39 -20.85
CA GLY A 536 10.32 9.78 -19.47
C GLY A 536 11.68 10.47 -19.32
N HIS A 537 12.19 10.52 -18.08
CA HIS A 537 13.57 10.96 -17.82
C HIS A 537 14.59 10.01 -18.51
N PRO A 538 15.70 10.52 -19.09
CA PRO A 538 16.72 9.69 -19.73
C PRO A 538 17.19 8.53 -18.85
N GLY A 539 17.32 7.35 -19.46
CA GLY A 539 17.73 6.14 -18.74
C GLY A 539 16.60 5.42 -17.99
N ASN A 540 15.38 5.98 -17.89
CA ASN A 540 14.23 5.26 -17.35
C ASN A 540 13.98 3.94 -18.12
N HIS A 541 13.82 2.83 -17.41
CA HIS A 541 13.49 1.55 -18.03
C HIS A 541 11.99 1.49 -18.34
N TRP A 542 11.64 0.99 -19.51
CA TRP A 542 10.27 0.84 -19.99
C TRP A 542 10.15 -0.41 -20.87
N SER A 543 8.93 -0.91 -21.02
CA SER A 543 8.59 -2.07 -21.85
C SER A 543 7.18 -1.93 -22.44
N PRO A 544 6.94 -2.42 -23.67
CA PRO A 544 5.58 -2.57 -24.20
C PRO A 544 4.66 -3.52 -23.40
N GLN A 545 5.17 -4.17 -22.34
CA GLN A 545 4.37 -4.94 -21.37
C GLN A 545 3.97 -4.11 -20.13
N ASP A 546 4.44 -2.86 -20.01
CA ASP A 546 4.21 -2.04 -18.83
C ASP A 546 2.72 -1.76 -18.58
N LYS A 547 1.86 -1.71 -19.60
CA LYS A 547 0.41 -1.56 -19.40
C LYS A 547 -0.19 -2.68 -18.54
N ASP A 548 0.14 -3.93 -18.86
CA ASP A 548 -0.30 -5.11 -18.11
C ASP A 548 0.38 -5.17 -16.74
N ASN A 549 1.69 -4.86 -16.69
CA ASN A 549 2.50 -4.92 -15.47
C ASN A 549 2.15 -3.83 -14.45
N ASN A 550 1.88 -2.60 -14.90
CA ASN A 550 1.41 -1.46 -14.10
C ASN A 550 0.02 -1.76 -13.54
N THR A 551 -0.91 -2.21 -14.38
CA THR A 551 -2.26 -2.64 -13.96
C THR A 551 -2.16 -3.74 -12.89
N ALA A 552 -1.29 -4.73 -13.07
CA ALA A 552 -1.04 -5.79 -12.10
C ALA A 552 -0.24 -5.34 -10.85
N LEU A 553 0.48 -4.22 -10.90
CA LEU A 553 1.17 -3.61 -9.77
C LEU A 553 0.19 -2.82 -8.89
N ILE A 554 -0.65 -1.99 -9.50
CA ILE A 554 -1.72 -1.26 -8.81
C ILE A 554 -2.68 -2.26 -8.13
N ALA A 555 -3.04 -3.35 -8.82
CA ALA A 555 -3.87 -4.42 -8.24
C ALA A 555 -3.21 -5.11 -7.04
N GLU A 556 -1.90 -5.38 -7.09
CA GLU A 556 -1.17 -6.01 -5.96
C GLU A 556 -0.99 -5.03 -4.79
N PHE A 557 -0.79 -3.72 -5.05
CA PHE A 557 -0.83 -2.67 -4.02
C PHE A 557 -2.17 -2.65 -3.29
N ARG A 558 -3.29 -2.49 -4.02
CA ARG A 558 -4.65 -2.47 -3.44
C ARG A 558 -4.90 -3.71 -2.59
N LYS A 559 -4.61 -4.89 -3.14
CA LYS A 559 -4.73 -6.20 -2.47
C LYS A 559 -3.92 -6.32 -1.19
N GLN A 560 -2.68 -5.83 -1.14
CA GLN A 560 -1.87 -5.90 0.09
C GLN A 560 -2.25 -4.81 1.11
N LEU A 561 -2.73 -3.64 0.67
CA LEU A 561 -3.29 -2.62 1.55
C LEU A 561 -4.59 -3.11 2.22
N ASP A 562 -5.50 -3.71 1.45
CA ASP A 562 -6.75 -4.27 1.96
C ASP A 562 -6.52 -5.44 2.93
N ALA A 563 -5.48 -6.23 2.70
CA ALA A 563 -5.08 -7.34 3.57
C ALA A 563 -4.55 -6.91 4.96
N LEU A 564 -4.31 -5.61 5.19
CA LEU A 564 -4.02 -5.07 6.53
C LEU A 564 -5.30 -4.95 7.39
N GLY A 565 -6.46 -4.77 6.74
CA GLY A 565 -7.73 -4.45 7.40
C GLY A 565 -7.75 -3.08 8.09
N GLY A 566 -8.83 -2.82 8.82
CA GLY A 566 -9.02 -1.56 9.55
C GLY A 566 -9.49 -0.42 8.66
N GLU A 567 -8.89 0.77 8.81
CA GLU A 567 -9.19 1.92 7.97
C GLU A 567 -8.71 1.72 6.54
N HIS A 568 -9.50 2.15 5.56
CA HIS A 568 -9.07 2.20 4.16
C HIS A 568 -7.82 3.05 3.99
N ARG A 569 -6.85 2.50 3.26
CA ARG A 569 -5.61 3.18 2.88
C ARG A 569 -5.69 3.59 1.42
N LEU A 570 -5.33 4.85 1.13
CA LEU A 570 -5.39 5.42 -0.20
C LEU A 570 -4.39 4.74 -1.15
N LEU A 571 -4.81 4.56 -2.39
CA LEU A 571 -3.96 4.21 -3.52
C LEU A 571 -4.29 5.16 -4.68
N THR A 572 -3.36 6.07 -4.96
CA THR A 572 -3.49 7.10 -6.01
C THR A 572 -2.35 6.98 -7.02
N ALA A 573 -2.41 7.74 -8.11
CA ALA A 573 -1.34 7.82 -9.09
C ALA A 573 -1.28 9.21 -9.74
N PHE A 574 -0.08 9.64 -10.15
CA PHE A 574 0.06 10.70 -11.16
C PHE A 574 -0.04 10.07 -12.55
N THR A 575 -0.83 10.67 -13.45
CA THR A 575 -1.12 10.06 -14.76
C THR A 575 -0.99 11.09 -15.89
N PRO A 576 -0.47 10.69 -17.06
CA PRO A 576 -0.01 11.65 -18.08
C PRO A 576 -1.14 12.42 -18.75
N ALA A 577 -0.78 13.57 -19.29
CA ALA A 577 -1.66 14.41 -20.10
C ALA A 577 -1.81 13.88 -21.54
N ASP A 578 -0.78 13.21 -22.04
CA ASP A 578 -0.63 12.78 -23.44
C ASP A 578 -1.39 11.46 -23.72
N PRO A 579 -2.42 11.46 -24.59
CA PRO A 579 -3.14 10.25 -25.02
C PRO A 579 -2.25 9.08 -25.44
N VAL A 580 -1.10 9.34 -26.07
CA VAL A 580 -0.18 8.28 -26.52
C VAL A 580 0.45 7.57 -25.32
N LYS A 581 0.82 8.31 -24.27
CA LYS A 581 1.35 7.76 -23.01
C LYS A 581 0.27 7.06 -22.19
N ILE A 582 -0.94 7.63 -22.17
CA ILE A 582 -2.11 6.99 -21.52
C ILE A 582 -2.37 5.62 -22.16
N ASP A 583 -2.52 5.57 -23.49
CA ASP A 583 -2.84 4.35 -24.22
C ASP A 583 -1.72 3.30 -24.17
N ALA A 584 -0.46 3.72 -24.09
CA ALA A 584 0.71 2.83 -23.97
C ALA A 584 0.91 2.23 -22.57
N GLY A 585 0.55 2.93 -21.50
CA GLY A 585 0.96 2.59 -20.13
C GLY A 585 -0.14 2.33 -19.10
N TRP A 586 -1.39 2.70 -19.40
CA TRP A 586 -2.47 2.73 -18.42
C TRP A 586 -3.73 2.06 -18.98
N ASP A 587 -4.20 0.96 -18.37
CA ASP A 587 -5.52 0.40 -18.68
C ASP A 587 -6.59 1.09 -17.85
N LEU A 588 -7.16 2.16 -18.41
CA LEU A 588 -8.19 2.96 -17.75
C LEU A 588 -9.45 2.15 -17.37
N THR A 589 -9.69 0.99 -18.01
CA THR A 589 -10.84 0.14 -17.72
C THR A 589 -10.62 -0.77 -16.51
N GLU A 590 -9.36 -1.02 -16.13
CA GLU A 590 -8.98 -1.88 -15.01
C GLU A 590 -8.39 -1.11 -13.82
N ILE A 591 -7.49 -0.13 -14.03
CA ILE A 591 -6.77 0.54 -12.93
C ILE A 591 -7.72 1.25 -11.95
N PHE A 592 -8.82 1.83 -12.42
CA PHE A 592 -9.79 2.54 -11.57
C PHE A 592 -10.70 1.62 -10.74
N LYS A 593 -10.54 0.28 -10.84
CA LYS A 593 -11.07 -0.69 -9.87
C LYS A 593 -10.18 -0.83 -8.63
N HIS A 594 -8.97 -0.27 -8.68
CA HIS A 594 -7.94 -0.39 -7.65
C HIS A 594 -7.45 0.97 -7.15
N LEU A 595 -7.38 1.98 -8.02
CA LEU A 595 -7.15 3.38 -7.63
C LEU A 595 -8.40 3.99 -6.99
N ASP A 596 -8.17 4.79 -5.96
CA ASP A 596 -9.17 5.66 -5.36
C ASP A 596 -9.43 6.87 -6.27
N PHE A 597 -8.37 7.51 -6.74
CA PHE A 597 -8.38 8.52 -7.80
C PHE A 597 -7.01 8.65 -8.48
N ALA A 598 -6.99 9.33 -9.64
CA ALA A 598 -5.77 9.71 -10.34
C ALA A 598 -5.61 11.25 -10.35
N ASN A 599 -4.37 11.69 -10.23
CA ASN A 599 -3.93 13.07 -10.42
C ASN A 599 -3.51 13.24 -11.88
N VAL A 600 -4.40 13.74 -12.73
CA VAL A 600 -4.12 13.94 -14.16
C VAL A 600 -3.22 15.16 -14.34
N GLN A 601 -2.10 15.00 -15.03
CA GLN A 601 -1.21 16.08 -15.43
C GLN A 601 -1.98 17.21 -16.15
N GLY A 602 -1.94 18.42 -15.59
CA GLY A 602 -2.56 19.63 -16.16
C GLY A 602 -1.56 20.77 -16.38
N TYR A 603 -0.28 20.40 -16.49
CA TYR A 603 0.88 21.26 -16.63
C TYR A 603 1.97 20.55 -17.46
N ASP A 604 3.09 21.23 -17.71
CA ASP A 604 4.23 20.75 -18.49
C ASP A 604 3.93 20.39 -19.95
N PHE A 605 2.91 21.02 -20.54
CA PHE A 605 2.56 20.87 -21.96
C PHE A 605 3.64 21.45 -22.88
N HIS A 606 4.07 22.68 -22.58
CA HIS A 606 5.12 23.41 -23.29
C HIS A 606 6.13 23.97 -22.29
N GLY A 607 7.41 23.98 -22.66
CA GLY A 607 8.47 24.32 -21.71
C GLY A 607 9.86 24.50 -22.29
N ALA A 608 10.72 25.12 -21.48
CA ALA A 608 12.16 25.01 -21.56
C ALA A 608 12.68 24.82 -20.13
N GLY A 609 13.62 23.88 -19.93
CA GLY A 609 14.21 23.58 -18.61
C GLY A 609 15.73 23.78 -18.55
N SER A 610 16.37 23.26 -17.51
CA SER A 610 17.81 23.44 -17.22
C SER A 610 18.75 22.71 -18.18
N ASP A 611 18.23 21.69 -18.83
CA ASP A 611 18.75 20.96 -20.00
C ASP A 611 18.44 21.64 -21.34
N ASN A 612 17.68 22.74 -21.37
CA ASN A 612 16.95 23.25 -22.54
C ASN A 612 15.92 22.26 -23.09
N SER A 613 15.18 21.57 -22.20
CA SER A 613 14.16 20.55 -22.52
C SER A 613 13.17 20.94 -23.62
N TRP A 614 12.89 19.97 -24.50
CA TRP A 614 12.03 19.90 -25.69
C TRP A 614 11.76 21.15 -26.55
N GLU A 615 11.40 22.32 -26.00
CA GLU A 615 11.01 23.52 -26.76
C GLU A 615 11.78 24.82 -26.41
N PRO A 616 13.12 24.82 -26.31
CA PRO A 616 13.89 26.00 -25.90
C PRO A 616 13.82 27.20 -26.85
N ASN A 617 13.35 27.00 -28.09
CA ASN A 617 13.38 28.00 -29.16
C ASN A 617 12.03 28.69 -29.41
N ARG A 618 10.96 28.30 -28.71
CA ARG A 618 9.61 28.88 -28.84
C ARG A 618 8.87 28.83 -27.50
N THR A 619 8.18 29.91 -27.15
CA THR A 619 7.26 29.97 -26.00
C THR A 619 5.97 29.20 -26.27
N GLY A 620 5.43 28.50 -25.26
CA GLY A 620 4.07 27.93 -25.28
C GLY A 620 3.45 27.92 -23.90
N HIS A 621 2.12 27.75 -23.83
CA HIS A 621 1.42 27.69 -22.54
C HIS A 621 1.67 26.36 -21.85
N GLN A 622 2.17 26.38 -20.60
CA GLN A 622 2.54 25.12 -19.94
C GLN A 622 1.33 24.33 -19.43
N GLY A 623 0.15 24.94 -19.32
CA GLY A 623 -1.02 24.36 -18.65
C GLY A 623 -2.33 25.08 -18.99
N ASN A 624 -2.54 25.39 -20.26
CA ASN A 624 -3.80 25.92 -20.80
C ASN A 624 -4.98 24.95 -20.59
N LEU A 625 -6.17 25.50 -20.37
CA LEU A 625 -7.38 24.69 -20.19
C LEU A 625 -7.85 24.07 -21.51
N TYR A 626 -7.80 24.86 -22.58
CA TYR A 626 -8.19 24.50 -23.94
C TYR A 626 -7.04 24.74 -24.92
N PRO A 627 -7.02 24.08 -26.09
CA PRO A 627 -6.06 24.41 -27.14
C PRO A 627 -6.24 25.86 -27.62
N ASP A 628 -5.15 26.52 -28.01
CA ASP A 628 -5.20 27.86 -28.61
C ASP A 628 -5.27 27.76 -30.14
N PRO A 629 -6.25 28.37 -30.84
CA PRO A 629 -6.32 28.39 -32.30
C PRO A 629 -5.11 29.02 -33.01
N ASP A 630 -4.39 29.93 -32.35
CA ASP A 630 -3.15 30.54 -32.86
C ASP A 630 -1.89 29.73 -32.44
N SER A 631 -2.03 28.62 -31.69
CA SER A 631 -0.92 27.74 -31.33
C SER A 631 -0.26 27.11 -32.57
N PRO A 632 1.07 27.22 -32.72
CA PRO A 632 1.83 26.62 -33.82
C PRO A 632 2.41 25.25 -33.46
N TYR A 633 1.82 24.54 -32.49
CA TYR A 633 2.20 23.22 -32.02
C TYR A 633 1.24 22.12 -32.53
N ASP A 634 1.76 20.91 -32.73
CA ASP A 634 1.00 19.76 -33.22
C ASP A 634 1.63 18.46 -32.65
N PRO A 635 0.96 17.77 -31.69
CA PRO A 635 -0.28 18.17 -31.03
C PRO A 635 -0.11 19.40 -30.12
N ASP A 636 -1.19 20.17 -29.93
CA ASP A 636 -1.32 21.19 -28.88
C ASP A 636 -2.00 20.54 -27.66
N PHE A 637 -1.30 20.42 -26.54
CA PHE A 637 -1.85 19.79 -25.33
C PHE A 637 -2.73 20.76 -24.54
N SER A 638 -3.73 20.22 -23.84
CA SER A 638 -4.67 21.00 -23.03
C SER A 638 -5.34 20.13 -21.97
N ILE A 639 -5.69 20.73 -20.83
CA ILE A 639 -6.37 20.03 -19.73
C ILE A 639 -7.67 19.37 -20.20
N ASP A 640 -8.48 20.07 -21.02
CA ASP A 640 -9.72 19.49 -21.55
C ASP A 640 -9.48 18.35 -22.55
N GLY A 641 -8.38 18.40 -23.30
CA GLY A 641 -7.91 17.30 -24.14
C GLY A 641 -7.64 16.05 -23.32
N SER A 642 -6.78 16.17 -22.31
CA SER A 642 -6.40 15.07 -21.42
C SER A 642 -7.60 14.51 -20.66
N VAL A 643 -8.38 15.38 -19.99
CA VAL A 643 -9.56 14.98 -19.21
C VAL A 643 -10.59 14.23 -20.08
N ARG A 644 -10.83 14.68 -21.32
CA ARG A 644 -11.75 13.95 -22.23
C ARG A 644 -11.28 12.53 -22.50
N HIS A 645 -9.99 12.29 -22.70
CA HIS A 645 -9.46 10.94 -22.96
C HIS A 645 -9.80 9.95 -21.84
N TYR A 646 -9.74 10.38 -20.57
CA TYR A 646 -10.17 9.56 -19.43
C TYR A 646 -11.71 9.37 -19.39
N LEU A 647 -12.49 10.43 -19.62
CA LEU A 647 -13.96 10.36 -19.55
C LEU A 647 -14.56 9.54 -20.71
N ASP A 648 -14.01 9.66 -21.92
CA ASP A 648 -14.44 8.91 -23.11
C ASP A 648 -14.07 7.42 -22.99
N ALA A 649 -13.05 7.07 -22.20
CA ALA A 649 -12.74 5.70 -21.78
C ALA A 649 -13.67 5.16 -20.66
N GLY A 650 -14.61 5.97 -20.16
CA GLY A 650 -15.61 5.58 -19.17
C GLY A 650 -15.18 5.74 -17.70
N VAL A 651 -14.07 6.46 -17.43
CA VAL A 651 -13.62 6.72 -16.05
C VAL A 651 -14.61 7.67 -15.36
N SER A 652 -14.97 7.36 -14.10
CA SER A 652 -15.81 8.24 -13.28
C SER A 652 -15.12 9.60 -13.09
N PRO A 653 -15.77 10.75 -13.37
CA PRO A 653 -15.14 12.06 -13.18
C PRO A 653 -14.76 12.30 -11.72
N ARG A 654 -15.50 11.72 -10.76
CA ARG A 654 -15.21 11.75 -9.32
C ARG A 654 -14.04 10.82 -8.90
N LYS A 655 -13.27 10.29 -9.85
CA LYS A 655 -11.94 9.68 -9.65
C LYS A 655 -10.80 10.43 -10.33
N LEU A 656 -11.03 11.65 -10.82
CA LEU A 656 -10.02 12.45 -11.53
C LEU A 656 -9.82 13.81 -10.84
N THR A 657 -8.59 14.11 -10.42
CA THR A 657 -8.15 15.48 -10.11
C THR A 657 -7.30 16.03 -11.25
N ILE A 658 -7.15 17.36 -11.35
CA ILE A 658 -6.29 18.03 -12.34
C ILE A 658 -5.11 18.68 -11.65
N GLY A 659 -3.88 18.39 -12.08
CA GLY A 659 -2.66 19.04 -11.60
C GLY A 659 -2.57 20.50 -12.04
N PHE A 660 -2.43 21.44 -11.11
CA PHE A 660 -2.21 22.87 -11.35
C PHE A 660 -0.76 23.26 -10.99
N PRO A 661 -0.05 24.03 -11.84
CA PRO A 661 1.33 24.42 -11.61
C PRO A 661 1.43 25.64 -10.70
N PHE A 662 1.89 25.48 -9.46
CA PHE A 662 2.24 26.60 -8.55
C PHE A 662 3.61 27.21 -8.89
N TYR A 663 4.01 27.13 -10.15
CA TYR A 663 5.28 27.58 -10.72
C TYR A 663 5.07 28.09 -12.15
N GLY A 664 6.04 28.82 -12.67
CA GLY A 664 6.10 29.19 -14.08
C GLY A 664 7.18 28.46 -14.85
N ARG A 665 6.91 28.17 -16.13
CA ARG A 665 7.89 27.78 -17.14
C ARG A 665 8.25 28.99 -18.00
N GLY A 666 9.55 29.19 -18.27
CA GLY A 666 10.09 30.47 -18.72
C GLY A 666 11.17 30.39 -19.80
N TRP A 667 11.10 31.33 -20.73
CA TRP A 667 12.01 31.49 -21.87
C TRP A 667 12.67 32.87 -21.84
N GLN A 668 13.86 33.00 -22.44
CA GLN A 668 14.59 34.27 -22.54
C GLN A 668 14.89 34.70 -23.98
N GLN A 669 15.22 35.99 -24.14
CA GLN A 669 15.48 36.66 -25.40
C GLN A 669 14.27 36.61 -26.36
N VAL A 670 13.06 36.63 -25.79
CA VAL A 670 11.81 36.39 -26.50
C VAL A 670 11.47 37.57 -27.43
N THR A 671 11.35 37.26 -28.72
CA THR A 671 10.97 38.22 -29.76
C THR A 671 9.51 38.68 -29.58
N ALA A 672 9.18 39.90 -29.98
CA ALA A 672 7.92 40.53 -29.57
C ALA A 672 6.65 40.04 -30.29
N GLY A 673 6.78 39.60 -31.55
CA GLY A 673 5.68 39.15 -32.43
C GLY A 673 4.63 40.20 -32.83
N GLY A 674 4.39 41.21 -32.00
CA GLY A 674 3.14 41.99 -31.98
C GLY A 674 2.09 41.40 -31.01
N VAL A 675 2.40 40.25 -30.39
CA VAL A 675 1.52 39.45 -29.52
C VAL A 675 2.17 39.21 -28.14
N ASN A 676 2.84 40.21 -27.59
CA ASN A 676 3.45 40.17 -26.25
C ASN A 676 4.38 38.96 -25.98
N GLY A 677 5.07 38.45 -27.02
CA GLY A 677 5.95 37.28 -26.91
C GLY A 677 5.26 35.91 -26.98
N GLU A 678 3.92 35.86 -27.06
CA GLU A 678 3.12 34.63 -27.15
C GLU A 678 3.40 33.86 -28.46
N TYR A 679 3.69 32.56 -28.34
CA TYR A 679 4.13 31.69 -29.44
C TYR A 679 5.35 32.15 -30.25
N GLN A 680 6.16 33.08 -29.72
CA GLN A 680 7.30 33.69 -30.42
C GLN A 680 8.62 32.95 -30.22
N THR A 681 9.60 33.27 -31.08
CA THR A 681 10.96 32.74 -30.98
C THR A 681 11.66 33.20 -29.70
N ALA A 682 12.30 32.24 -29.03
CA ALA A 682 13.14 32.39 -27.85
C ALA A 682 14.58 31.91 -28.11
N ALA A 683 15.49 32.12 -27.16
CA ALA A 683 16.87 31.62 -27.22
C ALA A 683 17.26 30.82 -25.96
N GLY A 684 16.42 29.85 -25.58
CA GLY A 684 16.63 28.98 -24.42
C GLY A 684 15.79 29.35 -23.19
N ALA A 685 15.93 28.51 -22.16
CA ALA A 685 15.26 28.67 -20.88
C ALA A 685 15.68 29.96 -20.15
N ALA A 686 14.75 30.62 -19.47
CA ALA A 686 15.04 31.78 -18.61
C ALA A 686 15.83 31.38 -17.35
N PRO A 687 16.54 32.29 -16.67
CA PRO A 687 17.15 31.96 -15.38
C PRO A 687 16.10 31.51 -14.36
N GLY A 688 16.32 30.36 -13.71
CA GLY A 688 15.41 29.76 -12.73
C GLY A 688 15.65 30.22 -11.30
N GLN A 689 14.91 29.65 -10.34
CA GLN A 689 15.11 29.93 -8.90
C GLN A 689 16.49 29.42 -8.43
N PHE A 690 16.86 28.22 -8.89
CA PHE A 690 18.21 27.64 -8.78
C PHE A 690 18.80 27.50 -10.20
N GLN A 691 20.11 27.26 -10.33
CA GLN A 691 20.76 27.17 -11.64
C GLN A 691 20.34 25.88 -12.38
N GLU A 692 20.20 24.82 -11.59
CA GLU A 692 19.77 23.47 -11.92
C GLU A 692 18.27 23.41 -12.27
N GLU A 693 17.53 24.50 -12.04
CA GLU A 693 16.11 24.68 -12.35
C GLU A 693 15.88 25.83 -13.34
N ALA A 694 16.86 26.15 -14.21
CA ALA A 694 16.63 27.12 -15.28
C ALA A 694 15.36 26.78 -16.09
N GLY A 695 14.62 27.82 -16.45
CA GLY A 695 13.27 27.73 -17.00
C GLY A 695 12.17 27.60 -15.96
N THR A 696 12.45 27.31 -14.68
CA THR A 696 11.45 27.06 -13.64
C THR A 696 11.58 28.04 -12.46
N ARG A 697 10.45 28.55 -11.95
CA ARG A 697 10.34 29.32 -10.69
C ARG A 697 9.01 29.05 -10.02
N GLY A 698 8.99 28.81 -8.71
CA GLY A 698 7.75 28.85 -7.92
C GLY A 698 7.06 30.21 -8.07
N TYR A 699 5.73 30.25 -8.09
CA TYR A 699 4.92 31.45 -8.38
C TYR A 699 5.32 32.67 -7.53
N HIS A 700 5.57 32.49 -6.24
CA HIS A 700 6.03 33.55 -5.35
C HIS A 700 7.43 34.09 -5.70
N ASP A 701 8.38 33.22 -6.08
CA ASP A 701 9.71 33.65 -6.52
C ASP A 701 9.64 34.32 -7.90
N LEU A 702 8.85 33.78 -8.84
CA LEU A 702 8.59 34.40 -10.14
C LEU A 702 8.12 35.86 -9.99
N LEU A 703 7.07 36.11 -9.21
CA LEU A 703 6.54 37.45 -8.98
C LEU A 703 7.50 38.39 -8.24
N THR A 704 8.42 37.87 -7.42
CA THR A 704 9.35 38.69 -6.62
C THR A 704 10.74 38.85 -7.25
N ARG A 705 11.12 38.02 -8.23
CA ARG A 705 12.45 38.03 -8.87
C ARG A 705 12.47 38.50 -10.32
N VAL A 706 11.35 38.52 -11.03
CA VAL A 706 11.28 38.94 -12.44
C VAL A 706 10.67 40.35 -12.54
N PRO A 707 11.47 41.43 -12.42
CA PRO A 707 10.97 42.80 -12.45
C PRO A 707 10.47 43.19 -13.84
N ASN A 708 9.52 44.14 -13.88
CA ASN A 708 8.88 44.66 -15.09
C ASN A 708 8.07 43.62 -15.89
N MET A 709 7.76 42.47 -15.30
CA MET A 709 6.83 41.50 -15.89
C MET A 709 5.40 42.07 -15.90
N THR A 710 4.81 42.18 -17.08
CA THR A 710 3.39 42.48 -17.27
C THR A 710 2.64 41.16 -17.37
N VAL A 711 1.59 40.97 -16.57
CA VAL A 711 0.76 39.76 -16.59
C VAL A 711 -0.35 39.93 -17.62
N HIS A 712 -0.57 38.88 -18.39
CA HIS A 712 -1.57 38.75 -19.45
C HIS A 712 -2.41 37.49 -19.17
N HIS A 713 -3.69 37.57 -19.53
CA HIS A 713 -4.64 36.45 -19.49
C HIS A 713 -5.17 36.25 -20.90
N ASP A 714 -4.87 35.12 -21.53
CA ASP A 714 -5.65 34.71 -22.69
C ASP A 714 -6.94 34.02 -22.21
N THR A 715 -8.05 34.47 -22.78
CA THR A 715 -9.40 34.01 -22.42
C THR A 715 -9.90 32.84 -23.27
N GLU A 716 -9.22 32.48 -24.36
CA GLU A 716 -9.65 31.40 -25.27
C GLU A 716 -9.06 30.04 -24.82
N SER A 717 -7.74 29.93 -24.73
CA SER A 717 -7.02 28.80 -24.11
C SER A 717 -7.20 28.75 -22.58
N VAL A 718 -7.57 29.87 -21.95
CA VAL A 718 -7.63 30.09 -20.50
C VAL A 718 -6.29 29.80 -19.83
N SER A 719 -5.34 30.69 -20.11
CA SER A 719 -3.95 30.62 -19.66
C SER A 719 -3.49 31.97 -19.09
N THR A 720 -2.49 31.94 -18.21
CA THR A 720 -1.84 33.13 -17.68
C THR A 720 -0.38 33.15 -18.10
N TYR A 721 0.09 34.29 -18.58
CA TYR A 721 1.50 34.49 -18.90
C TYR A 721 2.02 35.86 -18.45
N GLY A 722 3.35 35.96 -18.32
CA GLY A 722 4.06 37.15 -17.89
C GLY A 722 5.17 37.53 -18.86
N TYR A 723 5.13 38.75 -19.37
CA TYR A 723 6.08 39.25 -20.38
C TYR A 723 6.83 40.48 -19.90
N THR A 724 8.17 40.49 -20.07
CA THR A 724 9.04 41.60 -19.65
C THR A 724 9.46 42.54 -20.80
N GLY A 725 8.89 42.36 -21.99
CA GLY A 725 9.14 43.19 -23.17
C GLY A 725 10.13 42.59 -24.20
N PRO A 726 10.39 43.30 -25.31
CA PRO A 726 11.13 42.77 -26.46
C PRO A 726 12.57 42.33 -26.13
N ASN A 727 12.90 41.09 -26.49
CA ASN A 727 14.15 40.39 -26.13
C ASN A 727 14.33 40.16 -24.62
N GLY A 728 13.25 40.29 -23.84
CA GLY A 728 13.21 39.96 -22.42
C GLY A 728 12.88 38.48 -22.18
N GLN A 729 12.28 38.22 -21.03
CA GLN A 729 11.70 36.94 -20.64
C GLN A 729 10.18 36.89 -20.89
N TRP A 730 9.68 35.68 -21.13
CA TRP A 730 8.26 35.31 -21.18
C TRP A 730 8.06 34.05 -20.32
N TRP A 731 7.01 34.02 -19.50
CA TRP A 731 6.72 32.96 -18.54
C TRP A 731 5.25 32.55 -18.62
N SER A 732 4.94 31.26 -18.75
CA SER A 732 3.58 30.72 -18.57
C SER A 732 3.43 30.11 -17.18
N PHE A 733 2.34 30.40 -16.46
CA PHE A 733 2.09 29.98 -15.07
C PHE A 733 0.59 29.97 -14.75
N ASP A 734 0.21 29.43 -13.59
CA ASP A 734 -1.14 29.63 -13.04
C ASP A 734 -1.17 30.76 -12.01
N ASP A 735 -2.29 31.50 -11.98
CA ASP A 735 -2.55 32.59 -11.06
C ASP A 735 -3.99 32.49 -10.48
N PRO A 736 -4.40 33.37 -9.55
CA PRO A 736 -5.74 33.32 -8.98
C PRO A 736 -6.90 33.44 -9.99
N TRP A 737 -6.64 33.97 -11.19
CA TRP A 737 -7.64 34.04 -12.26
C TRP A 737 -7.76 32.71 -12.99
N SER A 738 -6.65 32.13 -13.48
CA SER A 738 -6.68 30.87 -14.23
C SER A 738 -7.12 29.71 -13.33
N ILE A 739 -6.65 29.64 -12.08
CA ILE A 739 -7.11 28.67 -11.08
C ILE A 739 -8.62 28.80 -10.83
N GLY A 740 -9.16 30.03 -10.78
CA GLY A 740 -10.60 30.25 -10.64
C GLY A 740 -11.41 29.66 -11.80
N ARG A 741 -10.95 29.88 -13.04
CA ARG A 741 -11.57 29.34 -14.26
C ARG A 741 -11.43 27.82 -14.39
N LYS A 742 -10.26 27.26 -14.04
CA LYS A 742 -10.06 25.81 -14.00
C LYS A 742 -10.87 25.14 -12.88
N SER A 743 -11.12 25.84 -11.77
CA SER A 743 -12.05 25.39 -10.74
C SER A 743 -13.50 25.40 -11.25
N GLU A 744 -13.92 26.42 -12.00
CA GLU A 744 -15.22 26.43 -12.71
C GLU A 744 -15.35 25.23 -13.66
N TYR A 745 -14.29 24.91 -14.40
CA TYR A 745 -14.23 23.73 -15.25
C TYR A 745 -14.41 22.41 -14.45
N ILE A 746 -13.66 22.22 -13.37
CA ILE A 746 -13.75 21.05 -12.47
C ILE A 746 -15.19 20.84 -12.00
N ARG A 747 -15.86 21.91 -11.53
CA ARG A 747 -17.27 21.83 -11.12
C ARG A 747 -18.20 21.52 -12.30
N SER A 748 -17.97 22.11 -13.47
CA SER A 748 -18.79 21.89 -14.67
C SER A 748 -18.72 20.47 -15.26
N LYS A 749 -17.57 19.81 -15.11
CA LYS A 749 -17.33 18.42 -15.54
C LYS A 749 -17.63 17.39 -14.43
N GLY A 750 -17.95 17.84 -13.22
CA GLY A 750 -18.18 16.95 -12.07
C GLY A 750 -16.93 16.19 -11.63
N LEU A 751 -15.74 16.75 -11.83
CA LEU A 751 -14.47 16.10 -11.50
C LEU A 751 -14.24 16.04 -9.98
N LEU A 752 -13.32 15.19 -9.51
CA LEU A 752 -13.04 15.04 -8.08
C LEU A 752 -12.45 16.32 -7.48
N GLY A 753 -11.54 16.99 -8.17
CA GLY A 753 -10.90 18.20 -7.65
C GLY A 753 -9.61 18.58 -8.38
N ALA A 754 -8.62 19.07 -7.65
CA ALA A 754 -7.31 19.48 -8.18
C ALA A 754 -6.15 18.93 -7.34
N MET A 755 -5.03 18.74 -8.03
CA MET A 755 -3.72 18.46 -7.47
C MET A 755 -2.79 19.66 -7.68
N ILE A 756 -1.78 19.83 -6.83
CA ILE A 756 -0.87 20.97 -6.84
C ILE A 756 0.57 20.47 -6.88
N TRP A 757 1.30 20.80 -7.95
CA TRP A 757 2.76 20.72 -8.00
C TRP A 757 3.34 22.14 -8.02
N GLU A 758 4.16 22.58 -7.07
CA GLU A 758 4.45 22.03 -5.75
C GLU A 758 4.13 23.08 -4.67
N MET A 759 3.80 22.65 -3.44
CA MET A 759 3.29 23.53 -2.39
C MET A 759 4.27 24.63 -1.96
N SER A 760 5.56 24.51 -2.25
CA SER A 760 6.55 25.56 -1.93
C SER A 760 6.49 26.78 -2.86
N GLY A 761 5.77 26.69 -3.98
CA GLY A 761 5.66 27.75 -4.98
C GLY A 761 4.62 28.85 -4.67
N ASP A 762 3.62 28.59 -3.83
CA ASP A 762 2.61 29.60 -3.46
C ASP A 762 3.19 30.72 -2.58
N THR A 763 2.48 31.83 -2.48
CA THR A 763 2.83 32.95 -1.61
C THR A 763 2.68 32.60 -0.12
N PRO A 764 3.34 33.33 0.80
CA PRO A 764 3.23 33.08 2.24
C PRO A 764 1.81 33.21 2.84
N ASP A 765 0.91 33.95 2.17
CA ASP A 765 -0.52 34.05 2.50
C ASP A 765 -1.42 33.06 1.71
N SER A 766 -0.78 32.17 0.94
CA SER A 766 -1.38 31.08 0.16
C SER A 766 -2.37 31.54 -0.92
N SER A 767 -1.98 32.52 -1.73
CA SER A 767 -2.80 33.12 -2.79
C SER A 767 -3.43 32.13 -3.77
N LEU A 768 -2.68 31.15 -4.27
CA LEU A 768 -3.14 30.17 -5.24
C LEU A 768 -4.03 29.12 -4.56
N MET A 769 -3.63 28.66 -3.37
CA MET A 769 -4.43 27.75 -2.56
C MET A 769 -5.76 28.39 -2.08
N ASN A 770 -5.78 29.70 -1.84
CA ASN A 770 -6.99 30.47 -1.55
C ASN A 770 -7.90 30.55 -2.78
N ALA A 771 -7.35 30.81 -3.96
CA ALA A 771 -8.13 30.81 -5.20
C ALA A 771 -8.75 29.44 -5.49
N LEU A 772 -7.97 28.37 -5.33
CA LEU A 772 -8.44 26.99 -5.49
C LEU A 772 -9.56 26.66 -4.49
N HIS A 773 -9.35 26.90 -3.19
CA HIS A 773 -10.35 26.58 -2.18
C HIS A 773 -11.64 27.41 -2.32
N ASN A 774 -11.55 28.67 -2.71
CA ASN A 774 -12.75 29.48 -3.02
C ASN A 774 -13.47 29.00 -4.29
N GLY A 775 -12.74 28.36 -5.22
CA GLY A 775 -13.30 27.71 -6.41
C GLY A 775 -13.84 26.31 -6.14
N LEU A 776 -13.30 25.59 -5.17
CA LEU A 776 -13.63 24.21 -4.78
C LEU A 776 -13.93 24.16 -3.26
N PRO A 777 -15.08 24.74 -2.84
CA PRO A 777 -15.45 24.87 -1.43
C PRO A 777 -15.77 23.52 -0.77
#